data_AF-A0A935D283-F1
#
_entry.id   AF-A0A935D283-F1
#
_cell.length_a   1.000
_cell.length_b   1.000
_cell.length_c   1.000
_cell.angle_alpha   90.00
_cell.angle_beta   90.00
_cell.angle_gamma   90.00
#
_symmetry.space_group_name_H-M   'P 1'
#
loop_
_entity.id
_entity.type
_entity.pdbx_description
1 polymer ?
#
loop_
_entity_poly.entity_id
_entity_poly.type
_entity_poly.pdbx_seq_one_letter_code
_entity_poly.pdbx_strand_id
1 'polypeptide(L)'
;MRKNKLHSKGGAAGASPAARVATSAVFVLGLAGLTSSAGAGCGRSSLEDAILDGGVTADARVDGAPDASPDAGTCGPSTCPTGCCDARGVCRVGTDVQACGNLGGKCADCVATGFDTCDATRKACGKKVATCDATTCGAGCCVTTAGASVCLPGTDALACGTGAGACVDCGSKGQACDPKLRVCGGTTCDATNCNGCCVGDKCQVGTDGTACGAKGQACQNCTAQGTTCGPIPGGGGLCEGIGRCGPMNCGGCCDARGTCTEGIDSTSCGRGGEACNDCTPRGQVCAPREQPNGRTCVTPPACGPANCAGCCIGDACTAGDQDTACGAKGDQCLNCAGTGQTCGAGGLCGGAPTCGPANCAGCCDGNTCVPGTDAATCGARGQACRDCGAGTCNPGGVCSAPACSAANCPGCCQGDRCLAGFTNRACGSAGAVCGDCAATGTTCNTVAVPRVCGGAATCPAPYPACPAGVSQPVLRQGASACSAAALSDAAAACAGGHDTPPCVAYYAFLAATEPGCGTCMANFQSPFFDPNLPSLGKGLAACVSPFVNAGCLRNLGCAADCLGTSCGACPAGAGDACKTSTTRPGGQCATSSTQAAQCALPALLGGAAAFCNPATYGLNYGRWLQAVGTRFCGP
;
A
#
# COMPACT_ATOMS: atom_id res chain seq x y z
N MET A 1 -24.76 -38.20 54.73
CA MET A 1 -24.13 -37.89 56.03
C MET A 1 -23.24 -36.66 55.88
N ARG A 2 -23.31 -35.72 56.85
CA ARG A 2 -22.44 -34.54 57.13
C ARG A 2 -22.39 -33.45 56.04
N LYS A 3 -23.05 -32.28 56.21
CA LYS A 3 -22.66 -31.03 56.95
C LYS A 3 -21.25 -30.56 56.54
N ASN A 4 -20.99 -29.31 56.11
CA ASN A 4 -21.38 -28.05 56.73
C ASN A 4 -20.96 -26.82 55.87
N LYS A 5 -21.76 -25.74 55.99
CA LYS A 5 -21.46 -24.28 55.98
C LYS A 5 -20.74 -23.63 54.77
N LEU A 6 -20.91 -22.35 54.39
CA LEU A 6 -21.86 -21.21 54.54
C LEU A 6 -20.99 -19.94 54.31
N HIS A 7 -21.60 -18.89 53.73
CA HIS A 7 -21.17 -17.46 53.63
C HIS A 7 -20.38 -17.04 52.38
N SER A 8 -20.58 -15.86 51.78
CA SER A 8 -21.67 -14.85 51.78
C SER A 8 -21.25 -13.69 50.86
N LYS A 9 -22.25 -12.98 50.30
CA LYS A 9 -22.23 -11.58 49.77
C LYS A 9 -21.41 -11.34 48.49
N GLY A 10 -21.82 -10.52 47.51
CA GLY A 10 -22.92 -9.55 47.33
C GLY A 10 -22.49 -8.68 46.13
N GLY A 11 -23.31 -8.47 45.10
CA GLY A 11 -24.11 -7.24 44.89
C GLY A 11 -23.23 -5.99 44.67
N ALA A 12 -23.40 -5.11 43.68
CA ALA A 12 -24.50 -4.87 42.76
C ALA A 12 -24.04 -3.90 41.65
N ALA A 13 -24.83 -3.84 40.58
CA ALA A 13 -24.80 -2.85 39.52
C ALA A 13 -25.37 -1.48 39.98
N GLY A 14 -25.09 -0.42 39.19
CA GLY A 14 -26.05 0.68 39.02
C GLY A 14 -25.49 2.11 38.98
N ALA A 15 -25.44 2.65 37.75
CA ALA A 15 -25.90 3.99 37.31
C ALA A 15 -25.30 5.32 37.87
N SER A 16 -25.03 6.23 36.91
CA SER A 16 -24.92 7.71 36.99
C SER A 16 -26.20 8.38 37.58
N PRO A 17 -26.33 9.73 37.83
CA PRO A 17 -25.63 10.88 37.21
C PRO A 17 -25.42 12.17 38.08
N ALA A 18 -24.93 13.22 37.41
CA ALA A 18 -25.24 14.66 37.58
C ALA A 18 -24.62 15.53 38.72
N ALA A 19 -23.77 16.46 38.26
CA ALA A 19 -23.91 17.93 38.35
C ALA A 19 -23.55 18.74 39.63
N ARG A 20 -22.89 19.88 39.34
CA ARG A 20 -22.97 21.24 39.94
C ARG A 20 -21.93 21.73 40.98
N VAL A 21 -21.27 22.84 40.58
CA VAL A 21 -21.17 24.17 41.25
C VAL A 21 -19.85 24.57 41.95
N ALA A 22 -19.32 25.71 41.46
CA ALA A 22 -18.56 26.83 42.07
C ALA A 22 -17.30 26.53 42.92
N THR A 23 -16.21 27.32 42.88
CA THR A 23 -16.19 28.74 43.28
C THR A 23 -14.84 29.41 42.92
N SER A 24 -14.91 30.72 42.70
CA SER A 24 -13.92 31.76 42.41
C SER A 24 -12.67 31.84 43.30
N ALA A 25 -11.58 32.43 42.77
CA ALA A 25 -10.85 33.53 43.44
C ALA A 25 -9.87 34.24 42.50
N VAL A 26 -10.03 35.57 42.46
CA VAL A 26 -9.21 36.59 41.80
C VAL A 26 -8.09 37.01 42.73
N PHE A 27 -6.88 37.26 42.22
CA PHE A 27 -5.94 38.20 42.86
C PHE A 27 -5.20 39.03 41.80
N VAL A 28 -5.38 40.35 41.94
CA VAL A 28 -4.77 41.44 41.18
C VAL A 28 -3.72 42.09 42.09
N LEU A 29 -2.55 42.43 41.53
CA LEU A 29 -1.55 43.43 41.95
C LEU A 29 -0.34 43.24 41.01
N GLY A 30 0.32 44.21 40.38
CA GLY A 30 0.29 45.67 40.40
C GLY A 30 1.64 46.17 39.85
N LEU A 31 1.58 46.95 38.75
CA LEU A 31 2.54 47.87 38.09
C LEU A 31 4.05 47.92 38.42
N ALA A 32 4.88 47.95 37.35
CA ALA A 32 5.73 49.06 36.86
C ALA A 32 6.73 48.46 35.83
N GLY A 33 7.00 48.96 34.62
CA GLY A 33 6.95 50.30 34.06
C GLY A 33 8.34 50.62 33.48
N LEU A 34 8.60 50.31 32.21
CA LEU A 34 9.72 50.90 31.46
C LEU A 34 9.43 50.86 29.94
N THR A 35 9.37 52.05 29.37
CA THR A 35 9.07 52.36 27.97
C THR A 35 10.35 52.41 27.14
N SER A 36 10.35 51.77 25.98
CA SER A 36 11.17 52.17 24.84
C SER A 36 10.50 51.73 23.53
N SER A 37 10.23 52.73 22.72
CA SER A 37 9.56 52.74 21.42
C SER A 37 10.48 52.34 20.27
N ALA A 38 9.99 51.52 19.34
CA ALA A 38 10.28 51.58 17.90
C ALA A 38 9.33 50.60 17.18
N GLY A 39 8.58 51.12 16.20
CA GLY A 39 7.56 50.38 15.45
C GLY A 39 8.05 49.78 14.14
N ALA A 40 7.05 49.43 13.32
CA ALA A 40 7.05 48.75 12.01
C ALA A 40 7.05 47.21 12.13
N GLY A 41 6.04 46.46 11.67
CA GLY A 41 4.97 46.74 10.72
C GLY A 41 5.12 45.82 9.50
N CYS A 42 4.22 44.82 9.40
CA CYS A 42 3.83 44.07 8.20
C CYS A 42 4.89 43.13 7.57
N GLY A 43 4.60 41.92 7.06
CA GLY A 43 3.42 41.48 6.30
C GLY A 43 3.87 41.12 4.86
N ARG A 44 3.44 39.96 4.33
CA ARG A 44 4.09 39.12 3.28
C ARG A 44 3.45 39.20 1.88
N SER A 45 4.06 38.60 0.82
CA SER A 45 3.59 37.34 0.13
C SER A 45 4.09 37.12 -1.32
N SER A 46 4.64 35.92 -1.62
CA SER A 46 4.28 35.05 -2.77
C SER A 46 4.96 33.67 -2.59
N LEU A 47 4.15 32.61 -2.46
CA LEU A 47 4.56 31.19 -2.43
C LEU A 47 3.60 30.44 -3.34
N GLU A 48 4.09 29.99 -4.49
CA GLU A 48 3.43 29.05 -5.39
C GLU A 48 4.07 27.66 -5.25
N ASP A 49 3.28 26.65 -5.61
CA ASP A 49 3.45 25.21 -5.37
C ASP A 49 4.76 24.62 -5.93
N ALA A 50 5.40 23.72 -5.16
CA ALA A 50 6.43 22.84 -5.68
C ALA A 50 6.11 21.37 -5.38
N ILE A 51 5.72 20.70 -6.45
CA ILE A 51 5.62 19.26 -6.65
C ILE A 51 7.05 18.64 -6.60
N LEU A 52 7.15 17.41 -6.08
CA LEU A 52 8.33 16.56 -5.98
C LEU A 52 8.95 16.21 -7.36
N ASP A 53 10.29 16.15 -7.46
CA ASP A 53 10.98 15.03 -8.14
C ASP A 53 12.53 15.03 -7.95
N GLY A 54 13.05 13.81 -7.73
CA GLY A 54 14.29 13.23 -8.30
C GLY A 54 15.67 13.89 -8.10
N GLY A 55 16.55 13.25 -7.34
CA GLY A 55 17.93 13.70 -7.08
C GLY A 55 19.00 13.36 -8.11
N VAL A 56 20.24 13.80 -7.84
CA VAL A 56 21.53 13.19 -8.23
C VAL A 56 22.67 13.79 -7.38
N THR A 57 23.65 12.95 -7.05
CA THR A 57 24.91 13.20 -6.34
C THR A 57 25.96 13.90 -7.21
N ALA A 58 26.79 14.77 -6.63
CA ALA A 58 28.21 14.94 -7.01
C ALA A 58 29.00 15.79 -6.00
N ASP A 59 30.07 15.21 -5.46
CA ASP A 59 31.17 15.89 -4.76
C ASP A 59 32.11 16.58 -5.77
N ALA A 60 32.67 17.75 -5.41
CA ALA A 60 34.04 18.18 -5.76
C ALA A 60 34.46 19.45 -5.00
N ARG A 61 35.57 19.39 -4.27
CA ARG A 61 36.32 20.53 -3.70
C ARG A 61 37.32 21.10 -4.73
N VAL A 62 37.53 22.42 -4.71
CA VAL A 62 38.83 23.09 -4.98
C VAL A 62 38.91 24.39 -4.14
N ASP A 63 40.04 24.62 -3.48
CA ASP A 63 40.36 25.69 -2.52
C ASP A 63 40.81 27.02 -3.18
N GLY A 64 40.65 28.17 -2.47
CA GLY A 64 41.29 29.44 -2.87
C GLY A 64 40.88 30.80 -2.24
N ALA A 65 40.91 30.94 -0.89
CA ALA A 65 41.15 32.17 -0.06
C ALA A 65 40.20 33.42 -0.07
N PRO A 66 40.23 34.32 0.96
CA PRO A 66 40.39 34.15 2.41
C PRO A 66 39.19 34.71 3.23
N ASP A 67 39.31 34.59 4.55
CA ASP A 67 38.26 34.64 5.58
C ASP A 67 37.47 35.94 5.78
N ALA A 68 36.15 35.79 5.93
CA ALA A 68 35.34 36.49 6.92
C ALA A 68 34.25 35.53 7.45
N SER A 69 34.51 34.91 8.60
CA SER A 69 33.55 34.14 9.43
C SER A 69 32.88 35.10 10.44
N PRO A 70 31.68 34.85 11.03
CA PRO A 70 31.17 33.53 11.44
C PRO A 70 29.70 33.22 11.10
N ASP A 71 29.37 31.93 11.07
CA ASP A 71 28.02 31.35 11.13
C ASP A 71 26.94 32.02 10.28
N ALA A 72 27.00 31.80 8.96
CA ALA A 72 25.89 32.13 8.07
C ALA A 72 24.70 31.21 8.36
N GLY A 73 23.88 31.60 9.35
CA GLY A 73 22.50 31.14 9.45
C GLY A 73 21.83 31.34 8.09
N THR A 74 20.98 30.38 7.71
CA THR A 74 20.14 30.45 6.51
C THR A 74 19.53 31.86 6.38
N CYS A 75 19.65 32.46 5.19
CA CYS A 75 19.13 33.81 4.98
C CYS A 75 17.65 33.89 5.37
N GLY A 76 17.33 34.90 6.17
CA GLY A 76 16.00 35.16 6.68
C GLY A 76 15.88 36.57 7.28
N PRO A 77 14.74 36.91 7.90
CA PRO A 77 14.45 38.28 8.34
C PRO A 77 15.45 38.86 9.35
N SER A 78 16.09 38.00 10.15
CA SER A 78 17.10 38.40 11.14
C SER A 78 18.50 38.60 10.56
N THR A 79 18.85 37.87 9.48
CA THR A 79 20.16 37.91 8.82
C THR A 79 20.16 38.76 7.55
N CYS A 80 18.98 39.13 7.04
CA CYS A 80 18.78 39.93 5.84
C CYS A 80 17.63 40.95 6.00
N PRO A 81 17.67 41.85 7.01
CA PRO A 81 16.53 42.68 7.39
C PRO A 81 16.11 43.71 6.33
N THR A 82 17.04 44.14 5.46
CA THR A 82 16.80 45.16 4.42
C THR A 82 16.79 44.59 3.00
N GLY A 83 16.98 43.27 2.86
CA GLY A 83 17.16 42.57 1.59
C GLY A 83 16.29 41.33 1.46
N CYS A 84 16.54 40.50 0.44
CA CYS A 84 15.83 39.25 0.20
C CYS A 84 16.81 38.08 0.04
N CYS A 85 16.34 36.86 0.20
CA CYS A 85 17.11 35.64 0.13
C CYS A 85 16.98 34.99 -1.24
N ASP A 86 18.09 34.79 -1.92
CA ASP A 86 18.08 34.05 -3.19
C ASP A 86 17.91 32.54 -2.96
N ALA A 87 17.79 31.78 -4.06
CA ALA A 87 17.59 30.33 -4.02
C ALA A 87 18.71 29.55 -3.32
N ARG A 88 19.89 30.16 -3.14
CA ARG A 88 21.03 29.58 -2.43
C ARG A 88 21.06 29.99 -0.95
N GLY A 89 20.07 30.74 -0.49
CA GLY A 89 19.98 31.22 0.88
C GLY A 89 20.98 32.34 1.17
N VAL A 90 21.37 33.13 0.17
CA VAL A 90 22.26 34.30 0.33
C VAL A 90 21.43 35.58 0.35
N CYS A 91 21.77 36.50 1.27
CA CYS A 91 21.12 37.81 1.37
C CYS A 91 21.55 38.71 0.21
N ARG A 92 20.57 39.17 -0.58
CA ARG A 92 20.71 40.13 -1.67
C ARG A 92 20.09 41.45 -1.26
N VAL A 93 20.62 42.55 -1.80
CA VAL A 93 20.17 43.93 -1.48
C VAL A 93 18.70 44.18 -1.87
N GLY A 94 18.09 43.34 -2.72
CA GLY A 94 16.65 43.41 -2.98
C GLY A 94 16.21 44.51 -3.95
N THR A 95 17.14 45.16 -4.65
CA THR A 95 16.86 46.20 -5.67
C THR A 95 17.03 45.72 -7.10
N ASP A 96 17.51 44.49 -7.27
CA ASP A 96 17.79 43.94 -8.59
C ASP A 96 16.50 43.40 -9.22
N VAL A 97 16.34 43.52 -10.54
CA VAL A 97 15.11 43.08 -11.22
C VAL A 97 14.91 41.57 -11.16
N GLN A 98 15.97 40.80 -10.98
CA GLN A 98 15.96 39.34 -10.81
C GLN A 98 16.14 38.91 -9.34
N ALA A 99 16.37 39.88 -8.45
CA ALA A 99 16.43 39.65 -7.01
C ALA A 99 15.80 40.82 -6.25
N CYS A 100 14.49 41.02 -6.46
CA CYS A 100 13.70 42.09 -5.89
C CYS A 100 13.01 41.61 -4.60
N GLY A 101 13.06 42.40 -3.53
CA GLY A 101 12.38 42.06 -2.28
C GLY A 101 13.03 42.66 -1.05
N ASN A 102 12.46 42.41 0.12
CA ASN A 102 12.94 42.91 1.40
C ASN A 102 12.61 41.95 2.56
N LEU A 103 13.01 42.35 3.78
CA LEU A 103 12.65 41.70 5.05
C LEU A 103 13.06 40.23 5.15
N GLY A 104 14.11 39.83 4.45
CA GLY A 104 14.62 38.45 4.44
C GLY A 104 13.65 37.44 3.87
N GLY A 105 12.64 37.88 3.08
CA GLY A 105 11.80 37.03 2.26
C GLY A 105 12.56 36.50 1.04
N LYS A 106 11.96 35.59 0.27
CA LYS A 106 12.57 35.12 -0.99
C LYS A 106 12.66 36.25 -2.00
N CYS A 107 13.77 36.33 -2.71
CA CYS A 107 13.92 37.26 -3.82
C CYS A 107 12.97 36.89 -4.98
N ALA A 108 12.23 37.88 -5.48
CA ALA A 108 11.40 37.76 -6.65
C ALA A 108 12.21 38.09 -7.91
N ASP A 109 11.98 37.30 -8.97
CA ASP A 109 12.38 37.63 -10.33
C ASP A 109 11.22 38.36 -11.01
N CYS A 110 11.34 39.67 -11.12
CA CYS A 110 10.32 40.53 -11.72
C CYS A 110 10.15 40.21 -13.21
N VAL A 111 11.23 39.86 -13.91
CA VAL A 111 11.20 39.55 -15.34
C VAL A 111 10.43 38.26 -15.58
N ALA A 112 10.65 37.24 -14.74
CA ALA A 112 9.92 35.98 -14.81
C ALA A 112 8.40 36.14 -14.57
N THR A 113 8.00 37.18 -13.82
CA THR A 113 6.60 37.47 -13.49
C THR A 113 5.96 38.51 -14.40
N GLY A 114 6.63 38.90 -15.50
CA GLY A 114 6.10 39.82 -16.51
C GLY A 114 6.27 41.31 -16.19
N PHE A 115 7.07 41.63 -15.18
CA PHE A 115 7.44 42.99 -14.78
C PHE A 115 8.85 43.34 -15.31
N ASP A 116 9.13 44.62 -15.53
CA ASP A 116 10.36 45.08 -16.16
C ASP A 116 11.23 45.95 -15.23
N THR A 117 10.77 46.18 -13.99
CA THR A 117 11.50 46.97 -13.00
C THR A 117 11.25 46.48 -11.57
N CYS A 118 12.26 46.63 -10.71
CA CYS A 118 12.13 46.57 -9.26
C CYS A 118 12.20 48.00 -8.72
N ASP A 119 11.17 48.49 -8.03
CA ASP A 119 11.21 49.82 -7.42
C ASP A 119 12.18 49.82 -6.23
N ALA A 120 13.27 50.59 -6.30
CA ALA A 120 14.33 50.54 -5.28
C ALA A 120 13.86 50.99 -3.88
N THR A 121 12.81 51.81 -3.80
CA THR A 121 12.28 52.33 -2.54
C THR A 121 11.27 51.37 -1.92
N ARG A 122 10.39 50.78 -2.74
CA ARG A 122 9.30 49.89 -2.30
C ARG A 122 9.66 48.42 -2.35
N LYS A 123 10.79 48.08 -3.00
CA LYS A 123 11.33 46.72 -3.16
C LYS A 123 10.31 45.75 -3.75
N ALA A 124 9.53 46.25 -4.70
CA ALA A 124 8.40 45.56 -5.33
C ALA A 124 8.56 45.56 -6.86
N CYS A 125 8.14 44.47 -7.49
CA CYS A 125 8.13 44.32 -8.93
C CYS A 125 7.04 45.19 -9.56
N GLY A 126 7.36 45.88 -10.66
CA GLY A 126 6.44 46.75 -11.36
C GLY A 126 6.74 46.84 -12.86
N LYS A 127 5.81 47.46 -13.59
CA LYS A 127 5.92 47.67 -15.03
C LYS A 127 6.06 49.14 -15.36
N LYS A 128 7.09 49.53 -16.11
CA LYS A 128 7.23 50.89 -16.65
C LYS A 128 6.15 51.13 -17.71
N VAL A 129 5.44 52.24 -17.58
CA VAL A 129 4.35 52.64 -18.47
C VAL A 129 4.53 54.09 -18.88
N ALA A 130 4.16 54.42 -20.12
CA ALA A 130 4.24 55.79 -20.63
C ALA A 130 3.24 56.72 -19.92
N THR A 131 2.04 56.21 -19.64
CA THR A 131 1.02 56.81 -18.78
C THR A 131 0.50 55.75 -17.84
N CYS A 132 0.29 56.09 -16.58
CA CYS A 132 -0.28 55.19 -15.58
C CYS A 132 -1.73 55.58 -15.34
N ASP A 133 -2.64 54.85 -16.00
CA ASP A 133 -4.07 55.10 -16.04
C ASP A 133 -4.85 53.79 -15.92
N ALA A 134 -6.18 53.84 -15.90
CA ALA A 134 -7.01 52.66 -15.72
C ALA A 134 -6.83 51.59 -16.82
N THR A 135 -6.31 51.97 -18.00
CA THR A 135 -6.06 51.04 -19.10
C THR A 135 -4.72 50.33 -18.95
N THR A 136 -3.68 51.02 -18.47
CA THR A 136 -2.34 50.45 -18.28
C THR A 136 -2.10 49.86 -16.88
N CYS A 137 -2.87 50.30 -15.89
CA CYS A 137 -2.70 49.96 -14.47
C CYS A 137 -4.04 49.81 -13.71
N GLY A 138 -5.11 49.34 -14.36
CA GLY A 138 -6.44 49.26 -13.76
C GLY A 138 -6.56 48.37 -12.52
N ALA A 139 -5.76 47.30 -12.41
CA ALA A 139 -5.75 46.38 -11.27
C ALA A 139 -4.71 46.74 -10.19
N GLY A 140 -3.92 47.78 -10.41
CA GLY A 140 -2.79 48.17 -9.58
C GLY A 140 -2.79 49.65 -9.24
N CYS A 141 -1.66 50.13 -8.74
CA CYS A 141 -1.47 51.52 -8.36
C CYS A 141 -0.21 52.10 -8.99
N CYS A 142 -0.16 53.42 -9.09
CA CYS A 142 0.83 54.16 -9.84
C CYS A 142 1.84 54.84 -8.91
N VAL A 143 3.11 54.76 -9.28
CA VAL A 143 4.20 55.55 -8.69
C VAL A 143 5.01 56.20 -9.79
N THR A 144 5.70 57.30 -9.46
CA THR A 144 6.66 57.93 -10.37
C THR A 144 8.05 57.72 -9.80
N THR A 145 8.90 57.00 -10.54
CA THR A 145 10.25 56.63 -10.10
C THR A 145 11.23 57.00 -11.21
N ALA A 146 12.24 57.82 -10.88
CA ALA A 146 13.25 58.31 -11.83
C ALA A 146 12.66 58.97 -13.11
N GLY A 147 11.54 59.70 -12.97
CA GLY A 147 10.90 60.43 -14.07
C GLY A 147 10.00 59.60 -14.98
N ALA A 148 9.84 58.29 -14.73
CA ALA A 148 8.93 57.40 -15.44
C ALA A 148 7.77 56.95 -14.53
N SER A 149 6.58 56.76 -15.10
CA SER A 149 5.46 56.15 -14.38
C SER A 149 5.62 54.63 -14.32
N VAL A 150 5.48 54.06 -13.13
CA VAL A 150 5.57 52.62 -12.88
C VAL A 150 4.24 52.15 -12.30
N CYS A 151 3.65 51.14 -12.94
CA CYS A 151 2.49 50.44 -12.43
C CYS A 151 2.95 49.31 -11.51
N LEU A 152 2.54 49.37 -10.25
CA LEU A 152 2.78 48.33 -9.25
C LEU A 152 1.51 47.47 -9.09
N PRO A 153 1.65 46.17 -8.76
CA PRO A 153 0.52 45.24 -8.64
C PRO A 153 -0.54 45.69 -7.65
N GLY A 154 -0.20 46.50 -6.65
CA GLY A 154 -1.15 47.02 -5.66
C GLY A 154 -1.39 46.11 -4.45
N THR A 155 -0.63 45.02 -4.29
CA THR A 155 -0.80 44.00 -3.24
C THR A 155 0.16 44.18 -2.08
N ASP A 156 1.25 44.92 -2.29
CA ASP A 156 2.34 45.00 -1.34
C ASP A 156 2.02 45.99 -0.23
N ALA A 157 2.49 45.71 0.99
CA ALA A 157 2.26 46.58 2.15
C ALA A 157 2.81 48.00 1.97
N LEU A 158 3.85 48.18 1.13
CA LEU A 158 4.46 49.46 0.79
C LEU A 158 3.91 50.07 -0.52
N ALA A 159 3.04 49.35 -1.23
CA ALA A 159 2.49 49.75 -2.53
C ALA A 159 1.06 49.23 -2.72
N CYS A 160 0.17 49.56 -1.79
CA CYS A 160 -1.21 49.09 -1.80
C CYS A 160 -2.11 50.04 -2.59
N GLY A 161 -2.99 49.51 -3.43
CA GLY A 161 -3.97 50.31 -4.16
C GLY A 161 -4.47 49.63 -5.42
N THR A 162 -5.50 50.21 -6.03
CA THR A 162 -6.10 49.73 -7.28
C THR A 162 -6.61 50.92 -8.10
N GLY A 163 -6.98 50.69 -9.36
CA GLY A 163 -7.60 51.69 -10.23
C GLY A 163 -6.66 52.79 -10.72
N ALA A 164 -5.36 52.49 -10.86
CA ALA A 164 -4.32 53.44 -11.29
C ALA A 164 -4.20 54.71 -10.40
N GLY A 165 -4.70 54.65 -9.17
CA GLY A 165 -4.48 55.67 -8.15
C GLY A 165 -3.06 55.64 -7.61
N ALA A 166 -2.67 56.63 -6.80
CA ALA A 166 -1.37 56.63 -6.13
C ALA A 166 -1.25 55.45 -5.14
N CYS A 167 -0.12 54.74 -5.16
CA CYS A 167 0.13 53.67 -4.19
C CYS A 167 0.24 54.19 -2.76
N VAL A 168 -0.37 53.48 -1.83
CA VAL A 168 -0.36 53.81 -0.40
C VAL A 168 0.58 52.85 0.35
N ASP A 169 1.38 53.40 1.25
CA ASP A 169 2.19 52.64 2.20
C ASP A 169 1.35 52.35 3.45
N CYS A 170 0.83 51.12 3.54
CA CYS A 170 0.09 50.64 4.71
C CYS A 170 1.03 50.30 5.88
N GLY A 171 2.28 49.89 5.60
CA GLY A 171 3.29 49.56 6.60
C GLY A 171 3.67 50.74 7.50
N SER A 172 3.76 51.94 6.92
CA SER A 172 3.96 53.19 7.65
C SER A 172 2.84 53.53 8.64
N LYS A 173 1.66 52.91 8.47
CA LYS A 173 0.47 53.08 9.32
C LYS A 173 0.23 51.88 10.25
N GLY A 174 1.12 50.87 10.23
CA GLY A 174 0.94 49.63 10.99
C GLY A 174 -0.24 48.78 10.51
N GLN A 175 -0.61 48.89 9.24
CA GLN A 175 -1.74 48.18 8.63
C GLN A 175 -1.24 47.26 7.52
N ALA A 176 -1.88 46.10 7.35
CA ALA A 176 -1.63 45.26 6.18
C ALA A 176 -2.40 45.78 4.95
N CYS A 177 -1.86 45.51 3.75
CA CYS A 177 -2.63 45.64 2.51
C CYS A 177 -3.50 44.39 2.33
N ASP A 178 -4.82 44.56 2.23
CA ASP A 178 -5.70 43.45 1.88
C ASP A 178 -5.49 43.09 0.39
N PRO A 179 -5.00 41.88 0.04
CA PRO A 179 -4.69 41.52 -1.35
C PRO A 179 -5.93 41.33 -2.23
N LYS A 180 -7.14 41.26 -1.65
CA LYS A 180 -8.42 41.21 -2.38
C LYS A 180 -9.04 42.58 -2.53
N LEU A 181 -9.07 43.37 -1.44
CA LEU A 181 -9.71 44.68 -1.43
C LEU A 181 -8.78 45.81 -1.88
N ARG A 182 -7.46 45.57 -1.91
CA ARG A 182 -6.39 46.52 -2.28
C ARG A 182 -6.47 47.84 -1.50
N VAL A 183 -6.85 47.74 -0.23
CA VAL A 183 -6.94 48.84 0.74
C VAL A 183 -6.17 48.48 2.00
N CYS A 184 -5.67 49.49 2.70
CA CYS A 184 -5.06 49.29 4.01
C CYS A 184 -6.14 48.92 5.04
N GLY A 185 -6.04 47.74 5.64
CA GLY A 185 -7.01 47.23 6.61
C GLY A 185 -6.55 45.94 7.30
N GLY A 186 -7.08 45.70 8.50
CA GLY A 186 -6.71 44.56 9.35
C GLY A 186 -5.67 44.94 10.42
N THR A 187 -5.92 44.52 11.66
CA THR A 187 -4.96 44.63 12.78
C THR A 187 -3.78 43.69 12.56
N THR A 188 -2.62 44.10 13.03
CA THR A 188 -1.40 43.28 13.18
C THR A 188 -1.74 41.87 13.66
N CYS A 189 -1.07 40.87 13.10
CA CYS A 189 -1.22 39.49 13.57
C CYS A 189 -0.84 39.42 15.05
N ASP A 190 -1.79 39.01 15.88
CA ASP A 190 -1.63 38.94 17.33
C ASP A 190 -2.45 37.79 17.93
N ALA A 191 -2.37 37.63 19.25
CA ALA A 191 -3.02 36.56 19.97
C ALA A 191 -4.56 36.58 19.92
N THR A 192 -5.19 37.68 19.48
CA THR A 192 -6.64 37.83 19.40
C THR A 192 -7.21 37.38 18.05
N ASN A 193 -6.39 37.38 17.00
CA ASN A 193 -6.83 37.06 15.64
C ASN A 193 -6.07 35.87 15.01
N CYS A 194 -5.05 35.32 15.69
CA CYS A 194 -4.26 34.20 15.21
C CYS A 194 -4.11 33.07 16.24
N ASN A 195 -4.63 31.88 15.92
CA ASN A 195 -4.47 30.71 16.78
C ASN A 195 -3.10 30.02 16.63
N GLY A 196 -2.43 30.18 15.48
CA GLY A 196 -1.05 29.71 15.26
C GLY A 196 -0.04 30.83 15.54
N CYS A 197 0.92 31.08 14.64
CA CYS A 197 1.98 32.07 14.86
C CYS A 197 2.06 33.13 13.76
N CYS A 198 2.63 34.28 14.08
CA CYS A 198 2.74 35.43 13.21
C CYS A 198 4.11 35.49 12.52
N VAL A 199 4.09 35.71 11.21
CA VAL A 199 5.28 36.17 10.47
C VAL A 199 4.87 37.47 9.79
N GLY A 200 5.30 38.59 10.36
CA GLY A 200 4.68 39.90 10.11
C GLY A 200 3.19 39.85 10.48
N ASP A 201 2.33 40.45 9.66
CA ASP A 201 0.87 40.53 9.92
C ASP A 201 0.04 39.36 9.40
N LYS A 202 0.68 38.26 8.96
CA LYS A 202 -0.04 37.08 8.50
C LYS A 202 0.06 35.98 9.56
N CYS A 203 -1.09 35.41 9.88
CA CYS A 203 -1.23 34.25 10.76
C CYS A 203 -0.89 32.96 9.98
N GLN A 204 0.08 32.19 10.47
CA GLN A 204 0.28 30.79 10.08
C GLN A 204 -0.52 29.86 10.98
N VAL A 205 -0.75 28.65 10.50
CA VAL A 205 -1.34 27.55 11.28
C VAL A 205 -0.43 27.16 12.46
N GLY A 206 0.89 27.41 12.35
CA GLY A 206 1.82 27.30 13.48
C GLY A 206 2.36 25.90 13.74
N THR A 207 2.11 24.95 12.84
CA THR A 207 2.53 23.54 12.94
C THR A 207 3.68 23.19 11.99
N ASP A 208 4.16 24.14 11.19
CA ASP A 208 5.24 23.90 10.22
C ASP A 208 6.61 24.01 10.89
N GLY A 209 7.55 23.13 10.52
CA GLY A 209 8.89 23.06 11.11
C GLY A 209 9.70 24.36 11.00
N THR A 210 9.44 25.19 9.98
CA THR A 210 10.07 26.50 9.78
C THR A 210 9.20 27.68 10.21
N ALA A 211 7.95 27.42 10.64
CA ALA A 211 7.00 28.44 11.10
C ALA A 211 6.10 27.88 12.22
N CYS A 212 6.76 27.51 13.31
CA CYS A 212 6.16 26.86 14.47
C CYS A 212 5.82 27.87 15.56
N GLY A 213 4.63 27.79 16.14
CA GLY A 213 4.23 28.65 17.26
C GLY A 213 2.72 28.68 17.42
N ALA A 214 2.25 29.34 18.46
CA ALA A 214 0.82 29.41 18.79
C ALA A 214 0.44 30.78 19.36
N LYS A 215 -0.87 31.05 19.38
CA LYS A 215 -1.49 32.25 20.00
C LYS A 215 -0.90 33.58 19.50
N GLY A 216 -0.69 33.69 18.19
CA GLY A 216 -0.24 34.92 17.55
C GLY A 216 1.14 35.40 17.99
N GLN A 217 1.95 34.51 18.57
CA GLN A 217 3.36 34.77 18.85
C GLN A 217 4.18 34.72 17.56
N ALA A 218 5.38 35.32 17.54
CA ALA A 218 6.26 35.22 16.38
C ALA A 218 6.61 33.74 16.07
N CYS A 219 6.52 33.33 14.80
CA CYS A 219 6.86 31.97 14.40
C CYS A 219 8.34 31.66 14.60
N GLN A 220 8.63 30.44 15.06
CA GLN A 220 9.97 29.89 15.26
C GLN A 220 10.32 28.89 14.16
N ASN A 221 11.62 28.76 13.88
CA ASN A 221 12.14 27.77 12.93
C ASN A 221 12.78 26.61 13.72
N CYS A 222 11.99 25.59 14.05
CA CYS A 222 12.44 24.40 14.75
C CYS A 222 13.48 23.63 13.94
N THR A 223 13.34 23.61 12.61
CA THR A 223 14.31 22.94 11.73
C THR A 223 15.71 23.56 11.83
N ALA A 224 15.80 24.89 11.95
CA ALA A 224 17.07 25.58 12.20
C ALA A 224 17.63 25.28 13.60
N GLN A 225 16.77 25.00 14.58
CA GLN A 225 17.14 24.61 15.94
C GLN A 225 17.44 23.11 16.08
N GLY A 226 17.24 22.31 15.03
CA GLY A 226 17.37 20.86 15.07
C GLY A 226 16.29 20.17 15.91
N THR A 227 15.12 20.79 16.03
CA THR A 227 13.94 20.30 16.76
C THR A 227 12.74 20.16 15.82
N THR A 228 11.66 19.55 16.28
CA THR A 228 10.45 19.29 15.48
C THR A 228 9.28 20.11 16.03
N CYS A 229 8.42 20.65 15.16
CA CYS A 229 7.22 21.36 15.62
C CYS A 229 6.14 20.37 16.08
N GLY A 230 5.95 20.23 17.39
CA GLY A 230 4.93 19.39 18.02
C GLY A 230 3.60 20.14 18.19
N PRO A 231 2.44 19.52 17.90
CA PRO A 231 1.14 20.19 18.02
C PRO A 231 0.73 20.40 19.49
N ILE A 232 0.17 21.57 19.82
CA ILE A 232 -0.34 21.85 21.17
C ILE A 232 -1.88 22.02 21.23
N PRO A 233 -2.54 21.68 22.35
CA PRO A 233 -3.98 21.89 22.51
C PRO A 233 -4.33 23.39 22.46
N GLY A 234 -5.12 23.81 21.47
CA GLY A 234 -5.54 25.20 21.26
C GLY A 234 -5.13 25.83 19.92
N GLY A 235 -4.44 25.08 19.05
CA GLY A 235 -3.97 25.54 17.74
C GLY A 235 -2.49 25.98 17.77
N GLY A 236 -1.77 25.74 16.69
CA GLY A 236 -0.31 25.96 16.61
C GLY A 236 0.54 24.77 17.08
N GLY A 237 1.82 25.04 17.29
CA GLY A 237 2.80 24.06 17.73
C GLY A 237 3.96 24.68 18.52
N LEU A 238 4.72 23.83 19.20
CA LEU A 238 5.91 24.19 19.95
C LEU A 238 7.12 23.43 19.39
N CYS A 239 8.28 24.08 19.32
CA CYS A 239 9.52 23.37 18.99
C CYS A 239 9.85 22.38 20.11
N GLU A 240 9.63 21.09 19.84
CA GLU A 240 9.86 19.98 20.74
C GLU A 240 10.97 19.08 20.18
N GLY A 241 11.83 18.61 21.08
CA GLY A 241 13.01 17.83 20.76
C GLY A 241 14.25 18.42 21.42
N ILE A 242 15.16 17.54 21.82
CA ILE A 242 16.52 17.94 22.14
C ILE A 242 17.19 18.30 20.81
N GLY A 243 17.71 19.52 20.68
CA GLY A 243 18.41 19.98 19.47
C GLY A 243 19.57 19.04 19.06
N ARG A 244 20.26 19.35 17.95
CA ARG A 244 21.35 18.51 17.39
C ARG A 244 22.16 17.80 18.48
N CYS A 245 22.27 16.48 18.38
CA CYS A 245 22.96 15.66 19.36
C CYS A 245 24.36 16.21 19.69
N GLY A 246 24.66 16.33 20.98
CA GLY A 246 25.92 16.83 21.49
C GLY A 246 26.11 16.58 22.99
N PRO A 247 27.24 17.03 23.57
CA PRO A 247 27.61 16.70 24.96
C PRO A 247 26.63 17.18 26.03
N MET A 248 25.84 18.20 25.70
CA MET A 248 24.85 18.80 26.59
C MET A 248 23.57 17.97 26.74
N ASN A 249 23.28 17.08 25.78
CA ASN A 249 22.00 16.39 25.70
C ASN A 249 22.09 14.90 25.33
N CYS A 250 23.29 14.38 25.08
CA CYS A 250 23.52 12.97 24.76
C CYS A 250 24.60 12.35 25.64
N GLY A 251 24.22 11.38 26.48
CA GLY A 251 25.18 10.61 27.28
C GLY A 251 25.96 9.55 26.48
N GLY A 252 25.43 9.13 25.32
CA GLY A 252 26.06 8.20 24.38
C GLY A 252 26.77 8.94 23.24
N CYS A 253 26.54 8.56 21.98
CA CYS A 253 27.15 9.20 20.82
C CYS A 253 26.12 9.60 19.75
N CYS A 254 26.51 10.50 18.86
CA CYS A 254 25.68 11.07 17.82
C CYS A 254 25.89 10.34 16.49
N ASP A 255 24.80 9.86 15.91
CA ASP A 255 24.83 9.30 14.55
C ASP A 255 24.99 10.40 13.48
N ALA A 256 25.19 9.99 12.23
CA ALA A 256 25.38 10.92 11.11
C ALA A 256 24.17 11.85 10.84
N ARG A 257 23.00 11.53 11.40
CA ARG A 257 21.78 12.34 11.30
C ARG A 257 21.60 13.27 12.51
N GLY A 258 22.53 13.23 13.47
CA GLY A 258 22.47 14.02 14.69
C GLY A 258 21.51 13.45 15.74
N THR A 259 21.23 12.14 15.70
CA THR A 259 20.42 11.41 16.68
C THR A 259 21.31 10.87 17.79
N CYS A 260 20.89 11.04 19.06
CA CYS A 260 21.60 10.44 20.19
C CYS A 260 21.30 8.95 20.28
N THR A 261 22.35 8.14 20.22
CA THR A 261 22.30 6.69 20.46
C THR A 261 23.01 6.35 21.76
N GLU A 262 22.72 5.20 22.35
CA GLU A 262 23.27 4.83 23.67
C GLU A 262 24.80 4.69 23.68
N GLY A 263 25.41 4.44 22.51
CA GLY A 263 26.86 4.41 22.35
C GLY A 263 27.52 3.11 22.81
N ILE A 264 26.77 2.00 22.84
CA ILE A 264 27.22 0.69 23.36
C ILE A 264 27.38 -0.37 22.25
N ASP A 265 26.89 -0.10 21.05
CA ASP A 265 27.00 -1.01 19.91
C ASP A 265 28.35 -0.86 19.22
N SER A 266 28.92 -1.96 18.73
CA SER A 266 30.23 -1.94 18.05
C SER A 266 30.22 -1.17 16.73
N THR A 267 29.05 -0.86 16.15
CA THR A 267 28.90 -0.02 14.95
C THR A 267 28.53 1.43 15.28
N SER A 268 28.21 1.71 16.54
CA SER A 268 27.87 3.04 17.04
C SER A 268 28.36 3.21 18.48
N CYS A 269 29.69 3.16 18.64
CA CYS A 269 30.36 3.21 19.93
C CYS A 269 30.83 4.63 20.26
N GLY A 270 30.50 5.12 21.43
CA GLY A 270 30.98 6.43 21.88
C GLY A 270 30.23 6.96 23.09
N ARG A 271 30.69 8.09 23.63
CA ARG A 271 30.12 8.69 24.86
C ARG A 271 30.18 10.21 24.81
N GLY A 272 29.38 10.84 25.66
CA GLY A 272 29.44 12.28 25.89
C GLY A 272 29.03 13.12 24.67
N GLY A 273 28.19 12.59 23.79
CA GLY A 273 27.63 13.32 22.65
C GLY A 273 28.66 13.63 21.54
N GLU A 274 29.76 12.88 21.50
CA GLU A 274 30.68 12.87 20.36
C GLU A 274 30.11 12.01 19.21
N ALA A 275 30.72 12.10 18.02
CA ALA A 275 30.32 11.26 16.89
C ALA A 275 30.53 9.76 17.19
N CYS A 276 29.58 8.92 16.78
CA CYS A 276 29.70 7.48 16.94
C CYS A 276 30.83 6.89 16.10
N ASN A 277 31.61 5.99 16.69
CA ASN A 277 32.66 5.23 16.00
C ASN A 277 32.19 3.80 15.70
N ASP A 278 32.54 3.32 14.50
CA ASP A 278 32.40 1.90 14.14
C ASP A 278 33.72 1.16 14.44
N CYS A 279 33.66 0.27 15.44
CA CYS A 279 34.79 -0.55 15.89
C CYS A 279 35.00 -1.80 15.02
N THR A 280 34.00 -2.20 14.22
CA THR A 280 34.02 -3.45 13.45
C THR A 280 35.11 -3.52 12.37
N PRO A 281 35.48 -2.43 11.64
CA PRO A 281 36.52 -2.50 10.60
C PRO A 281 37.91 -2.80 11.15
N ARG A 282 38.11 -2.61 12.47
CA ARG A 282 39.38 -2.85 13.17
C ARG A 282 39.36 -4.14 13.99
N GLY A 283 38.29 -4.95 13.88
CA GLY A 283 38.09 -6.15 14.70
C GLY A 283 37.92 -5.86 16.20
N GLN A 284 37.47 -4.66 16.54
CA GLN A 284 37.29 -4.20 17.93
C GLN A 284 35.80 -4.25 18.31
N VAL A 285 35.53 -4.29 19.62
CA VAL A 285 34.17 -4.20 20.18
C VAL A 285 34.05 -2.95 21.03
N CYS A 286 32.82 -2.46 21.21
CA CYS A 286 32.58 -1.35 22.13
C CYS A 286 32.65 -1.86 23.58
N ALA A 287 33.53 -1.27 24.39
CA ALA A 287 33.69 -1.67 25.79
C ALA A 287 32.38 -1.43 26.58
N PRO A 288 31.93 -2.37 27.42
CA PRO A 288 30.75 -2.20 28.28
C PRO A 288 30.82 -0.96 29.16
N ARG A 289 29.66 -0.37 29.45
CA ARG A 289 29.51 0.89 30.22
C ARG A 289 30.26 0.89 31.56
N GLU A 290 30.38 -0.27 32.19
CA GLU A 290 30.90 -0.44 33.55
C GLU A 290 32.44 -0.53 33.61
N GLN A 291 33.12 -0.59 32.46
CA GLN A 291 34.58 -0.68 32.42
C GLN A 291 35.25 0.71 32.45
N PRO A 292 36.51 0.83 32.90
CA PRO A 292 37.24 2.11 32.93
C PRO A 292 37.35 2.80 31.55
N ASN A 293 37.31 2.00 30.50
CA ASN A 293 37.31 2.36 29.08
C ASN A 293 35.93 2.18 28.42
N GLY A 294 34.85 2.14 29.20
CA GLY A 294 33.48 1.93 28.70
C GLY A 294 33.11 2.93 27.61
N ARG A 295 32.40 2.41 26.60
CA ARG A 295 31.98 3.11 25.38
C ARG A 295 33.14 3.60 24.51
N THR A 296 34.23 2.82 24.45
CA THR A 296 35.35 3.01 23.50
C THR A 296 35.65 1.72 22.76
N CYS A 297 36.22 1.82 21.55
CA CYS A 297 36.63 0.65 20.78
C CYS A 297 37.85 -0.01 21.42
N VAL A 298 37.69 -1.27 21.81
CA VAL A 298 38.75 -2.07 22.44
C VAL A 298 38.94 -3.37 21.69
N THR A 299 40.17 -3.87 21.66
CA THR A 299 40.43 -5.21 21.13
C THR A 299 39.82 -6.22 22.08
N PRO A 300 38.83 -7.03 21.64
CA PRO A 300 38.22 -8.02 22.50
C PRO A 300 39.29 -9.01 23.00
N PRO A 301 39.31 -9.36 24.30
CA PRO A 301 40.10 -10.48 24.77
C PRO A 301 39.63 -11.75 24.04
N ALA A 302 40.56 -12.67 23.76
CA ALA A 302 40.25 -13.95 23.11
C ALA A 302 39.05 -14.62 23.80
N CYS A 303 38.09 -15.07 23.01
CA CYS A 303 36.86 -15.63 23.54
C CYS A 303 37.16 -16.94 24.27
N GLY A 304 36.67 -17.08 25.50
CA GLY A 304 36.85 -18.28 26.29
C GLY A 304 36.02 -18.29 27.58
N PRO A 305 36.22 -19.30 28.44
CA PRO A 305 35.40 -19.49 29.64
C PRO A 305 35.47 -18.33 30.65
N ALA A 306 36.53 -17.52 30.59
CA ALA A 306 36.74 -16.39 31.50
C ALA A 306 35.88 -15.16 31.17
N ASN A 307 35.42 -15.03 29.92
CA ASN A 307 34.73 -13.84 29.43
C ASN A 307 33.46 -14.15 28.61
N CYS A 308 33.13 -15.42 28.38
CA CYS A 308 31.97 -15.84 27.62
C CYS A 308 31.13 -16.89 28.36
N ALA A 309 29.89 -16.54 28.71
CA ALA A 309 28.95 -17.47 29.33
C ALA A 309 28.30 -18.43 28.30
N GLY A 310 28.17 -17.99 27.04
CA GLY A 310 27.67 -18.78 25.92
C GLY A 310 28.80 -19.51 25.18
N CYS A 311 28.95 -19.34 23.88
CA CYS A 311 30.00 -19.99 23.09
C CYS A 311 30.71 -19.02 22.13
N CYS A 312 31.85 -19.45 21.59
CA CYS A 312 32.76 -18.65 20.80
C CYS A 312 32.66 -18.99 19.30
N ILE A 313 32.44 -17.96 18.46
CA ILE A 313 32.66 -18.00 17.02
C ILE A 313 33.87 -17.11 16.72
N GLY A 314 35.06 -17.71 16.60
CA GLY A 314 36.31 -16.94 16.65
C GLY A 314 36.47 -16.27 18.02
N ASP A 315 36.82 -14.98 18.04
CA ASP A 315 36.92 -14.17 19.27
C ASP A 315 35.59 -13.52 19.70
N ALA A 316 34.49 -13.77 18.98
CA ALA A 316 33.17 -13.25 19.32
C ALA A 316 32.42 -14.22 20.24
N CYS A 317 32.02 -13.73 21.41
CA CYS A 317 31.12 -14.45 22.31
C CYS A 317 29.67 -14.25 21.87
N THR A 318 28.94 -15.34 21.68
CA THR A 318 27.49 -15.33 21.44
C THR A 318 26.77 -16.04 22.59
N ALA A 319 25.46 -15.79 22.72
CA ALA A 319 24.63 -16.33 23.80
C ALA A 319 24.62 -17.87 23.84
N GLY A 320 24.86 -18.52 22.70
CA GLY A 320 25.01 -19.98 22.64
C GLY A 320 23.69 -20.75 22.67
N ASP A 321 22.57 -20.07 22.44
CA ASP A 321 21.20 -20.59 22.45
C ASP A 321 20.59 -20.76 21.05
N GLN A 322 21.36 -20.43 20.00
CA GLN A 322 20.90 -20.49 18.62
C GLN A 322 21.23 -21.84 17.98
N ASP A 323 20.33 -22.35 17.14
CA ASP A 323 20.53 -23.63 16.45
C ASP A 323 21.76 -23.65 15.54
N THR A 324 22.19 -22.50 15.01
CA THR A 324 23.41 -22.37 14.20
C THR A 324 24.65 -22.00 15.02
N ALA A 325 24.50 -21.73 16.32
CA ALA A 325 25.57 -21.27 17.20
C ALA A 325 25.28 -21.69 18.66
N CYS A 326 25.30 -22.99 18.91
CA CYS A 326 24.92 -23.62 20.17
C CYS A 326 26.14 -23.97 21.03
N GLY A 327 26.13 -23.61 22.30
CA GLY A 327 27.24 -23.90 23.21
C GLY A 327 27.14 -23.11 24.51
N ALA A 328 27.94 -23.46 25.51
CA ALA A 328 27.98 -22.76 26.78
C ALA A 328 29.41 -22.73 27.34
N LYS A 329 29.64 -21.89 28.35
CA LYS A 329 30.89 -21.81 29.12
C LYS A 329 32.13 -21.40 28.31
N GLY A 330 31.94 -20.69 27.19
CA GLY A 330 33.02 -20.15 26.38
C GLY A 330 33.74 -21.18 25.51
N ASP A 331 33.14 -22.35 25.28
CA ASP A 331 33.59 -23.32 24.28
C ASP A 331 33.26 -22.86 22.85
N GLN A 332 33.79 -23.52 21.82
CA GLN A 332 33.41 -23.22 20.43
C GLN A 332 31.94 -23.54 20.15
N CYS A 333 31.25 -22.66 19.42
CA CYS A 333 29.87 -22.89 19.03
C CYS A 333 29.72 -24.05 18.04
N LEU A 334 28.69 -24.86 18.25
CA LEU A 334 28.25 -25.95 17.39
C LEU A 334 27.09 -25.48 16.48
N ASN A 335 27.06 -25.94 15.23
CA ASN A 335 25.94 -25.73 14.32
C ASN A 335 25.01 -26.96 14.34
N CYS A 336 24.00 -26.93 15.21
CA CYS A 336 23.00 -27.99 15.33
C CYS A 336 22.05 -28.04 14.13
N ALA A 337 21.73 -26.88 13.53
CA ALA A 337 20.89 -26.81 12.34
C ALA A 337 21.50 -27.58 11.16
N GLY A 338 22.84 -27.55 11.01
CA GLY A 338 23.58 -28.31 10.01
C GLY A 338 23.45 -29.84 10.15
N THR A 339 23.04 -30.32 11.33
CA THR A 339 22.81 -31.75 11.63
C THR A 339 21.33 -32.07 11.90
N GLY A 340 20.42 -31.12 11.65
CA GLY A 340 18.97 -31.30 11.87
C GLY A 340 18.55 -31.35 13.35
N GLN A 341 19.37 -30.79 14.24
CA GLN A 341 19.15 -30.73 15.68
C GLN A 341 18.86 -29.28 16.11
N THR A 342 18.33 -29.11 17.32
CA THR A 342 18.10 -27.79 17.93
C THR A 342 18.99 -27.60 19.14
N CYS A 343 19.35 -26.36 19.45
CA CYS A 343 20.13 -26.03 20.63
C CYS A 343 19.30 -26.24 21.90
N GLY A 344 19.64 -27.27 22.67
CA GLY A 344 18.96 -27.60 23.93
C GLY A 344 19.48 -26.77 25.11
N ALA A 345 18.74 -26.85 26.22
CA ALA A 345 19.15 -26.25 27.48
C ALA A 345 20.57 -26.72 27.89
N GLY A 346 21.47 -25.76 28.16
CA GLY A 346 22.87 -26.03 28.49
C GLY A 346 23.85 -25.97 27.32
N GLY A 347 23.42 -25.54 26.13
CA GLY A 347 24.32 -25.34 24.98
C GLY A 347 24.73 -26.65 24.30
N LEU A 348 23.84 -27.63 24.28
CA LEU A 348 24.09 -28.94 23.68
C LEU A 348 23.14 -29.15 22.50
N CYS A 349 23.67 -29.60 21.36
CA CYS A 349 22.83 -30.03 20.25
C CYS A 349 22.04 -31.28 20.67
N GLY A 350 20.73 -31.13 20.76
CA GLY A 350 19.79 -32.20 21.05
C GLY A 350 18.80 -32.35 19.90
N GLY A 351 18.23 -33.55 19.74
CA GLY A 351 17.02 -33.66 18.94
C GLY A 351 15.96 -32.74 19.52
N ALA A 352 15.31 -31.92 18.68
CA ALA A 352 14.21 -31.07 19.10
C ALA A 352 13.25 -31.90 19.98
N PRO A 353 12.90 -31.45 21.20
CA PRO A 353 11.92 -32.17 21.98
C PRO A 353 10.63 -32.15 21.15
N THR A 354 10.30 -33.29 20.57
CA THR A 354 9.06 -33.46 19.81
C THR A 354 7.93 -32.94 20.66
N CYS A 355 7.19 -31.98 20.13
CA CYS A 355 6.07 -31.41 20.86
C CYS A 355 5.13 -32.54 21.28
N GLY A 356 4.83 -32.60 22.57
CA GLY A 356 4.07 -33.69 23.14
C GLY A 356 3.56 -33.39 24.54
N PRO A 357 2.88 -34.37 25.17
CA PRO A 357 2.24 -34.16 26.46
C PRO A 357 3.21 -33.79 27.60
N ALA A 358 4.50 -34.10 27.43
CA ALA A 358 5.54 -33.82 28.43
C ALA A 358 5.97 -32.35 28.48
N ASN A 359 5.80 -31.60 27.38
CA ASN A 359 6.32 -30.23 27.24
C ASN A 359 5.30 -29.22 26.68
N CYS A 360 4.08 -29.65 26.36
CA CYS A 360 3.04 -28.78 25.81
C CYS A 360 1.70 -28.89 26.55
N ALA A 361 1.28 -27.80 27.19
CA ALA A 361 -0.04 -27.71 27.83
C ALA A 361 -1.19 -27.50 26.82
N GLY A 362 -0.90 -26.79 25.72
CA GLY A 362 -1.81 -26.57 24.59
C GLY A 362 -1.72 -27.69 23.55
N CYS A 363 -1.62 -27.36 22.27
CA CYS A 363 -1.49 -28.36 21.20
C CYS A 363 -0.23 -28.15 20.35
N CYS A 364 0.12 -29.18 19.59
CA CYS A 364 1.30 -29.22 18.75
C CYS A 364 0.95 -28.91 17.29
N ASP A 365 1.39 -27.76 16.81
CA ASP A 365 1.41 -27.44 15.38
C ASP A 365 2.81 -27.78 14.84
N GLY A 366 2.94 -28.99 14.29
CA GLY A 366 4.25 -29.60 14.07
C GLY A 366 5.00 -29.84 15.40
N ASN A 367 6.23 -29.35 15.50
CA ASN A 367 7.04 -29.39 16.73
C ASN A 367 6.85 -28.13 17.62
N THR A 368 5.92 -27.24 17.27
CA THR A 368 5.68 -26.00 18.01
C THR A 368 4.49 -26.17 18.96
N CYS A 369 4.71 -25.92 20.26
CA CYS A 369 3.62 -25.88 21.23
C CYS A 369 2.90 -24.53 21.16
N VAL A 370 1.62 -24.54 20.81
CA VAL A 370 0.77 -23.35 20.80
C VAL A 370 -0.33 -23.45 21.86
N PRO A 371 -0.92 -22.33 22.33
CA PRO A 371 -1.86 -22.31 23.45
C PRO A 371 -3.10 -23.20 23.27
N GLY A 372 -3.48 -23.51 22.02
CA GLY A 372 -4.56 -24.45 21.76
C GLY A 372 -5.97 -23.88 21.88
N THR A 373 -6.11 -22.55 21.92
CA THR A 373 -7.36 -21.82 22.17
C THR A 373 -7.95 -21.15 20.93
N ASP A 374 -7.23 -21.14 19.82
CA ASP A 374 -7.71 -20.53 18.58
C ASP A 374 -8.45 -21.55 17.72
N ALA A 375 -9.41 -21.08 16.91
CA ALA A 375 -10.21 -21.96 16.06
C ALA A 375 -9.35 -22.74 15.06
N ALA A 376 -8.30 -22.13 14.49
CA ALA A 376 -7.41 -22.78 13.53
C ALA A 376 -6.39 -23.74 14.18
N THR A 377 -6.09 -23.57 15.47
CA THR A 377 -5.08 -24.32 16.21
C THR A 377 -5.63 -24.77 17.57
N CYS A 378 -6.76 -25.48 17.55
CA CYS A 378 -7.45 -25.90 18.76
C CYS A 378 -6.92 -27.25 19.28
N GLY A 379 -6.69 -27.36 20.58
CA GLY A 379 -6.28 -28.60 21.21
C GLY A 379 -5.67 -28.40 22.60
N ALA A 380 -5.40 -29.48 23.31
CA ALA A 380 -4.78 -29.42 24.64
C ALA A 380 -3.93 -30.66 24.91
N ARG A 381 -3.07 -30.59 25.94
CA ARG A 381 -2.25 -31.68 26.47
C ARG A 381 -1.22 -32.24 25.47
N GLY A 382 -0.68 -31.38 24.62
CA GLY A 382 0.39 -31.73 23.68
C GLY A 382 -0.03 -32.73 22.61
N GLN A 383 -1.33 -32.78 22.31
CA GLN A 383 -1.86 -33.46 21.13
C GLN A 383 -1.67 -32.57 19.90
N ALA A 384 -1.72 -33.14 18.69
CA ALA A 384 -1.70 -32.35 17.46
C ALA A 384 -2.85 -31.33 17.43
N CYS A 385 -2.56 -30.10 17.00
CA CYS A 385 -3.58 -29.06 16.81
C CYS A 385 -4.57 -29.47 15.72
N ARG A 386 -5.82 -29.06 15.89
CA ARG A 386 -6.88 -29.25 14.88
C ARG A 386 -7.55 -27.92 14.54
N ASP A 387 -7.91 -27.76 13.28
CA ASP A 387 -8.74 -26.65 12.81
C ASP A 387 -10.23 -26.97 13.07
N CYS A 388 -10.91 -26.09 13.81
CA CYS A 388 -12.35 -26.16 14.09
C CYS A 388 -13.22 -25.64 12.93
N GLY A 389 -12.63 -25.12 11.84
CA GLY A 389 -13.34 -24.52 10.73
C GLY A 389 -14.16 -23.31 11.18
N ALA A 390 -15.47 -23.34 10.93
CA ALA A 390 -16.42 -22.30 11.38
C ALA A 390 -16.79 -22.39 12.89
N GLY A 391 -16.18 -23.30 13.65
CA GLY A 391 -16.40 -23.50 15.08
C GLY A 391 -15.56 -22.60 15.99
N THR A 392 -15.88 -22.60 17.29
CA THR A 392 -15.08 -21.96 18.34
C THR A 392 -14.34 -23.00 19.17
N CYS A 393 -13.11 -22.69 19.58
CA CYS A 393 -12.36 -23.55 20.50
C CYS A 393 -12.76 -23.25 21.94
N ASN A 394 -13.34 -24.22 22.63
CA ASN A 394 -13.79 -24.05 24.02
C ASN A 394 -12.61 -24.14 25.01
N PRO A 395 -12.76 -23.57 26.23
CA PRO A 395 -11.81 -23.77 27.32
C PRO A 395 -11.60 -25.26 27.58
N GLY A 396 -10.41 -25.78 27.23
CA GLY A 396 -10.10 -27.22 27.25
C GLY A 396 -9.63 -27.81 25.92
N GLY A 397 -9.56 -27.03 24.84
CA GLY A 397 -9.01 -27.48 23.56
C GLY A 397 -9.97 -28.37 22.76
N VAL A 398 -11.28 -28.16 22.94
CA VAL A 398 -12.33 -28.91 22.24
C VAL A 398 -13.04 -27.98 21.27
N CYS A 399 -13.06 -28.33 19.98
CA CYS A 399 -13.85 -27.63 18.98
C CYS A 399 -15.35 -27.78 19.28
N SER A 400 -16.04 -26.65 19.45
CA SER A 400 -17.50 -26.59 19.48
C SER A 400 -17.96 -25.83 18.25
N ALA A 401 -18.57 -26.53 17.30
CA ALA A 401 -19.25 -25.88 16.20
C ALA A 401 -20.49 -25.13 16.74
N PRO A 402 -20.79 -23.90 16.30
CA PRO A 402 -22.15 -23.39 16.45
C PRO A 402 -23.09 -24.33 15.68
N ALA A 403 -24.23 -24.67 16.27
CA ALA A 403 -25.23 -25.48 15.60
C ALA A 403 -25.56 -24.88 14.23
N CYS A 404 -25.59 -25.72 13.20
CA CYS A 404 -25.88 -25.27 11.85
C CYS A 404 -27.32 -24.73 11.80
N SER A 405 -27.49 -23.51 11.31
CA SER A 405 -28.76 -22.79 11.27
C SER A 405 -28.85 -21.84 10.07
N ALA A 406 -30.04 -21.29 9.82
CA ALA A 406 -30.25 -20.28 8.79
C ALA A 406 -29.36 -19.02 8.97
N ALA A 407 -28.88 -18.75 10.19
CA ALA A 407 -28.06 -17.59 10.50
C ALA A 407 -26.60 -17.73 10.07
N ASN A 408 -26.08 -18.96 9.97
CA ASN A 408 -24.67 -19.23 9.69
C ASN A 408 -24.45 -20.18 8.50
N CYS A 409 -25.51 -20.68 7.87
CA CYS A 409 -25.43 -21.58 6.73
C CYS A 409 -26.33 -21.13 5.56
N PRO A 410 -25.77 -20.55 4.48
CA PRO A 410 -26.54 -20.23 3.27
C PRO A 410 -27.02 -21.49 2.52
N GLY A 411 -26.33 -22.63 2.70
CA GLY A 411 -26.68 -23.92 2.15
C GLY A 411 -27.62 -24.73 3.05
N CYS A 412 -27.30 -25.99 3.32
CA CYS A 412 -28.10 -26.87 4.18
C CYS A 412 -27.27 -27.50 5.31
N CYS A 413 -27.95 -27.97 6.35
CA CYS A 413 -27.34 -28.52 7.55
C CYS A 413 -27.39 -30.05 7.56
N GLN A 414 -26.23 -30.67 7.75
CA GLN A 414 -26.10 -32.10 8.08
C GLN A 414 -25.46 -32.23 9.46
N GLY A 415 -26.30 -32.29 10.49
CA GLY A 415 -25.85 -32.09 11.88
C GLY A 415 -25.33 -30.66 12.07
N ASP A 416 -24.17 -30.51 12.69
CA ASP A 416 -23.51 -29.21 12.90
C ASP A 416 -22.67 -28.75 11.69
N ARG A 417 -22.72 -29.48 10.57
CA ARG A 417 -21.96 -29.14 9.35
C ARG A 417 -22.85 -28.41 8.35
N CYS A 418 -22.45 -27.19 7.99
CA CYS A 418 -23.01 -26.49 6.85
C CYS A 418 -22.43 -27.06 5.55
N LEU A 419 -23.30 -27.56 4.68
CA LEU A 419 -22.95 -28.02 3.34
C LEU A 419 -23.51 -27.05 2.30
N ALA A 420 -22.87 -26.99 1.15
CA ALA A 420 -23.12 -25.97 0.14
C ALA A 420 -24.54 -26.01 -0.47
N GLY A 421 -25.31 -27.09 -0.25
CA GLY A 421 -26.75 -27.12 -0.55
C GLY A 421 -27.13 -27.38 -2.01
N PHE A 422 -26.15 -27.61 -2.88
CA PHE A 422 -26.35 -27.81 -4.32
C PHE A 422 -25.93 -29.20 -4.84
N THR A 423 -25.53 -30.10 -3.96
CA THR A 423 -25.10 -31.45 -4.36
C THR A 423 -26.24 -32.44 -4.20
N ASN A 424 -26.24 -33.53 -4.98
CA ASN A 424 -27.28 -34.55 -4.88
C ASN A 424 -27.32 -35.28 -3.53
N ARG A 425 -26.23 -35.29 -2.76
CA ARG A 425 -26.18 -35.89 -1.41
C ARG A 425 -26.40 -34.87 -0.28
N ALA A 426 -26.46 -33.58 -0.62
CA ALA A 426 -26.66 -32.50 0.33
C ALA A 426 -27.36 -31.33 -0.37
N CYS A 427 -28.68 -31.49 -0.54
CA CYS A 427 -29.56 -30.55 -1.21
C CYS A 427 -30.39 -29.76 -0.20
N GLY A 428 -30.37 -28.44 -0.29
CA GLY A 428 -31.14 -27.55 0.57
C GLY A 428 -30.55 -26.16 0.60
N SER A 429 -31.27 -25.20 1.18
CA SER A 429 -30.82 -23.81 1.29
C SER A 429 -31.32 -23.17 2.58
N ALA A 430 -30.72 -22.03 2.95
CA ALA A 430 -31.11 -21.24 4.12
C ALA A 430 -31.07 -22.01 5.45
N GLY A 431 -30.06 -22.87 5.62
CA GLY A 431 -29.82 -23.61 6.86
C GLY A 431 -30.87 -24.68 7.17
N ALA A 432 -31.70 -25.07 6.19
CA ALA A 432 -32.57 -26.22 6.29
C ALA A 432 -31.77 -27.53 6.32
N VAL A 433 -32.36 -28.64 6.78
CA VAL A 433 -31.70 -29.96 6.77
C VAL A 433 -31.38 -30.39 5.34
N CYS A 434 -30.17 -30.91 5.12
CA CYS A 434 -29.76 -31.43 3.81
C CYS A 434 -30.58 -32.67 3.41
N GLY A 435 -31.14 -32.66 2.21
CA GLY A 435 -31.72 -33.83 1.55
C GLY A 435 -30.69 -34.61 0.74
N ASP A 436 -30.78 -35.94 0.79
CA ASP A 436 -30.05 -36.85 -0.11
C ASP A 436 -30.94 -37.27 -1.28
N CYS A 437 -30.84 -36.51 -2.38
CA CYS A 437 -31.56 -36.78 -3.61
C CYS A 437 -31.02 -38.03 -4.32
N ALA A 438 -29.73 -38.37 -4.13
CA ALA A 438 -29.15 -39.59 -4.68
C ALA A 438 -29.78 -40.86 -4.07
N ALA A 439 -30.11 -40.83 -2.79
CA ALA A 439 -30.84 -41.92 -2.12
C ALA A 439 -32.26 -42.15 -2.67
N THR A 440 -32.86 -41.13 -3.30
CA THR A 440 -34.21 -41.19 -3.89
C THR A 440 -34.20 -41.28 -5.42
N GLY A 441 -33.02 -41.37 -6.05
CA GLY A 441 -32.90 -41.41 -7.51
C GLY A 441 -33.26 -40.09 -8.20
N THR A 442 -33.24 -38.98 -7.47
CA THR A 442 -33.55 -37.63 -7.96
C THR A 442 -32.31 -36.73 -7.92
N THR A 443 -32.41 -35.53 -8.48
CA THR A 443 -31.34 -34.53 -8.43
C THR A 443 -31.70 -33.36 -7.53
N CYS A 444 -30.68 -32.69 -7.01
CA CYS A 444 -30.90 -31.43 -6.29
C CYS A 444 -31.30 -30.33 -7.28
N ASN A 445 -32.53 -29.82 -7.17
CA ASN A 445 -32.97 -28.71 -8.00
C ASN A 445 -32.36 -27.39 -7.49
N THR A 446 -31.27 -26.95 -8.11
CA THR A 446 -30.55 -25.72 -7.74
C THR A 446 -31.26 -24.44 -8.17
N VAL A 447 -32.33 -24.55 -8.96
CA VAL A 447 -33.14 -23.42 -9.44
C VAL A 447 -34.38 -23.18 -8.56
N ALA A 448 -34.78 -24.15 -7.72
CA ALA A 448 -35.85 -24.01 -6.74
C ALA A 448 -35.38 -23.24 -5.49
N VAL A 449 -36.24 -22.40 -4.92
CA VAL A 449 -36.02 -21.70 -3.65
C VAL A 449 -37.22 -21.95 -2.72
N PRO A 450 -37.06 -22.68 -1.60
CA PRO A 450 -35.84 -23.36 -1.17
C PRO A 450 -35.44 -24.52 -2.09
N ARG A 451 -34.15 -24.85 -2.14
CA ARG A 451 -33.64 -25.99 -2.95
C ARG A 451 -34.23 -27.29 -2.41
N VAL A 452 -34.78 -28.11 -3.28
CA VAL A 452 -35.43 -29.38 -2.92
C VAL A 452 -34.96 -30.50 -3.84
N CYS A 453 -35.03 -31.74 -3.35
CA CYS A 453 -34.90 -32.91 -4.20
C CYS A 453 -36.08 -32.97 -5.14
N GLY A 454 -35.80 -32.89 -6.44
CA GLY A 454 -36.84 -32.80 -7.46
C GLY A 454 -36.25 -32.91 -8.86
N GLY A 455 -37.01 -33.55 -9.75
CA GLY A 455 -36.60 -33.85 -11.11
C GLY A 455 -35.85 -35.18 -11.21
N ALA A 456 -36.34 -36.05 -12.08
CA ALA A 456 -35.51 -37.08 -12.67
C ALA A 456 -34.64 -36.39 -13.73
N ALA A 457 -33.36 -36.17 -13.47
CA ALA A 457 -32.43 -35.93 -14.55
C ALA A 457 -32.28 -37.27 -15.30
N THR A 458 -32.98 -37.41 -16.43
CA THR A 458 -32.56 -38.41 -17.42
C THR A 458 -31.21 -37.92 -17.94
N CYS A 459 -30.13 -38.43 -17.34
CA CYS A 459 -28.75 -38.16 -17.75
C CYS A 459 -28.18 -39.51 -18.25
N PRO A 460 -27.86 -39.64 -19.54
CA PRO A 460 -27.96 -38.59 -20.55
C PRO A 460 -29.41 -38.36 -21.00
N ALA A 461 -29.76 -37.12 -21.33
CA ALA A 461 -31.07 -36.80 -21.90
C ALA A 461 -31.15 -37.36 -23.32
N PRO A 462 -32.32 -37.88 -23.75
CA PRO A 462 -32.47 -38.45 -25.08
C PRO A 462 -32.27 -37.39 -26.16
N TYR A 463 -31.45 -37.72 -27.16
CA TYR A 463 -31.22 -36.89 -28.35
C TYR A 463 -31.59 -37.68 -29.61
N PRO A 464 -32.88 -37.74 -29.97
CA PRO A 464 -33.36 -38.65 -31.01
C PRO A 464 -32.88 -38.27 -32.42
N ALA A 465 -32.72 -36.97 -32.71
CA ALA A 465 -32.21 -36.46 -33.97
C ALA A 465 -31.70 -35.03 -33.81
N CYS A 466 -30.80 -34.61 -34.70
CA CYS A 466 -30.33 -33.24 -34.75
C CYS A 466 -31.44 -32.27 -35.20
N PRO A 467 -31.80 -31.25 -34.38
CA PRO A 467 -32.85 -30.30 -34.74
C PRO A 467 -32.56 -29.56 -36.05
N ALA A 468 -33.63 -29.18 -36.75
CA ALA A 468 -33.53 -28.36 -37.96
C ALA A 468 -32.98 -26.97 -37.61
N GLY A 469 -32.01 -26.48 -38.38
CA GLY A 469 -31.38 -25.17 -38.18
C GLY A 469 -30.16 -25.18 -37.26
N VAL A 470 -29.84 -26.30 -36.60
CA VAL A 470 -28.59 -26.44 -35.84
C VAL A 470 -27.40 -26.46 -36.80
N SER A 471 -26.45 -25.55 -36.59
CA SER A 471 -25.22 -25.42 -37.36
C SER A 471 -24.15 -24.75 -36.51
N GLN A 472 -22.89 -25.11 -36.75
CA GLN A 472 -21.75 -24.41 -36.18
C GLN A 472 -21.74 -22.96 -36.70
N PRO A 473 -21.64 -21.96 -35.80
CA PRO A 473 -21.48 -20.57 -36.22
C PRO A 473 -20.18 -20.38 -37.01
N VAL A 474 -20.26 -19.67 -38.14
CA VAL A 474 -19.08 -19.30 -38.92
C VAL A 474 -18.42 -18.11 -38.26
N LEU A 475 -17.18 -18.29 -37.80
CA LEU A 475 -16.40 -17.19 -37.25
C LEU A 475 -15.90 -16.24 -38.36
N ARG A 476 -16.04 -14.94 -38.13
CA ARG A 476 -15.40 -13.94 -39.00
C ARG A 476 -13.92 -13.82 -38.67
N GLN A 477 -13.08 -13.78 -39.70
CA GLN A 477 -11.65 -13.52 -39.56
C GLN A 477 -11.40 -12.01 -39.44
N GLY A 478 -10.34 -11.61 -38.72
CA GLY A 478 -9.94 -10.21 -38.57
C GLY A 478 -10.95 -9.34 -37.81
N ALA A 479 -11.44 -9.79 -36.66
CA ALA A 479 -12.36 -9.02 -35.83
C ALA A 479 -11.70 -7.82 -35.10
N SER A 480 -10.37 -7.69 -35.14
CA SER A 480 -9.58 -6.64 -34.47
C SER A 480 -10.01 -6.39 -33.02
N ALA A 481 -10.38 -7.47 -32.31
CA ALA A 481 -10.95 -7.45 -30.97
C ALA A 481 -9.88 -7.51 -29.86
N CYS A 482 -8.68 -7.99 -30.18
CA CYS A 482 -7.55 -8.19 -29.26
C CYS A 482 -6.33 -7.40 -29.72
N SER A 483 -5.58 -6.86 -28.76
CA SER A 483 -4.25 -6.30 -29.04
C SER A 483 -3.22 -7.42 -29.29
N ALA A 484 -2.14 -7.11 -30.01
CA ALA A 484 -1.04 -8.06 -30.21
C ALA A 484 -0.39 -8.47 -28.88
N ALA A 485 -0.37 -7.57 -27.89
CA ALA A 485 0.10 -7.84 -26.54
C ALA A 485 -0.80 -8.85 -25.83
N ALA A 486 -2.13 -8.64 -25.83
CA ALA A 486 -3.08 -9.58 -25.24
C ALA A 486 -2.97 -10.99 -25.85
N LEU A 487 -2.76 -11.09 -27.16
CA LEU A 487 -2.55 -12.40 -27.80
C LEU A 487 -1.22 -13.06 -27.39
N SER A 488 -0.15 -12.28 -27.21
CA SER A 488 1.14 -12.78 -26.72
C SER A 488 1.04 -13.26 -25.27
N ASP A 489 0.36 -12.51 -24.41
CA ASP A 489 0.18 -12.86 -23.01
C ASP A 489 -0.72 -14.09 -22.84
N ALA A 490 -1.77 -14.20 -23.66
CA ALA A 490 -2.60 -15.41 -23.74
C ALA A 490 -1.76 -16.64 -24.10
N ALA A 491 -0.84 -16.49 -25.06
CA ALA A 491 0.07 -17.56 -25.47
C ALA A 491 0.98 -18.00 -24.33
N ALA A 492 1.55 -17.05 -23.58
CA ALA A 492 2.42 -17.32 -22.45
C ALA A 492 1.65 -17.99 -21.28
N ALA A 493 0.51 -17.42 -20.90
CA ALA A 493 -0.31 -17.92 -19.80
C ALA A 493 -0.87 -19.32 -20.07
N CYS A 494 -1.21 -19.61 -21.33
CA CYS A 494 -1.81 -20.88 -21.72
C CYS A 494 -0.81 -21.89 -22.31
N ALA A 495 0.50 -21.65 -22.16
CA ALA A 495 1.54 -22.57 -22.65
C ALA A 495 1.44 -23.98 -22.06
N GLY A 496 0.97 -24.10 -20.80
CA GLY A 496 0.76 -25.38 -20.12
C GLY A 496 -0.56 -26.09 -20.46
N GLY A 497 -1.43 -25.46 -21.26
CA GLY A 497 -2.75 -25.99 -21.60
C GLY A 497 -3.92 -25.17 -21.05
N HIS A 498 -5.11 -25.42 -21.60
CA HIS A 498 -6.31 -24.60 -21.36
C HIS A 498 -6.81 -24.59 -19.89
N ASP A 499 -6.69 -25.72 -19.17
CA ASP A 499 -7.16 -25.85 -17.78
C ASP A 499 -6.10 -25.46 -16.73
N THR A 500 -4.92 -25.03 -17.18
CA THR A 500 -3.88 -24.67 -16.22
C THR A 500 -4.28 -23.42 -15.43
N PRO A 501 -3.97 -23.34 -14.12
CA PRO A 501 -4.32 -22.18 -13.31
C PRO A 501 -3.89 -20.84 -13.93
N PRO A 502 -2.70 -20.70 -14.56
CA PRO A 502 -2.33 -19.46 -15.24
C PRO A 502 -3.23 -19.12 -16.42
N CYS A 503 -3.63 -20.11 -17.24
CA CYS A 503 -4.52 -19.89 -18.37
C CYS A 503 -5.91 -19.46 -17.92
N VAL A 504 -6.48 -20.15 -16.93
CA VAL A 504 -7.81 -19.81 -16.37
C VAL A 504 -7.81 -18.41 -15.75
N ALA A 505 -6.77 -18.08 -14.96
CA ALA A 505 -6.62 -16.75 -14.38
C ALA A 505 -6.50 -15.66 -15.45
N TYR A 506 -5.76 -15.92 -16.52
CA TYR A 506 -5.60 -14.97 -17.63
C TYR A 506 -6.92 -14.71 -18.36
N TYR A 507 -7.73 -15.74 -18.63
CA TYR A 507 -9.04 -15.54 -19.25
C TYR A 507 -10.01 -14.78 -18.33
N ALA A 508 -9.95 -15.00 -17.01
CA ALA A 508 -10.72 -14.21 -16.05
C ALA A 508 -10.30 -12.74 -16.04
N PHE A 509 -8.98 -12.47 -16.11
CA PHE A 509 -8.45 -11.12 -16.28
C PHE A 509 -8.93 -10.49 -17.59
N LEU A 510 -8.79 -11.19 -18.71
CA LEU A 510 -9.15 -10.71 -20.05
C LEU A 510 -10.64 -10.38 -20.15
N ALA A 511 -11.50 -11.20 -19.53
CA ALA A 511 -12.94 -10.93 -19.46
C ALA A 511 -13.26 -9.63 -18.69
N ALA A 512 -12.44 -9.27 -17.70
CA ALA A 512 -12.63 -8.08 -16.88
C ALA A 512 -12.04 -6.81 -17.52
N THR A 513 -10.89 -6.92 -18.21
CA THR A 513 -10.14 -5.76 -18.72
C THR A 513 -10.38 -5.48 -20.21
N GLU A 514 -10.57 -6.52 -21.03
CA GLU A 514 -10.82 -6.43 -22.47
C GLU A 514 -11.97 -7.36 -22.88
N PRO A 515 -13.23 -7.07 -22.51
CA PRO A 515 -14.35 -8.00 -22.71
C PRO A 515 -14.59 -8.38 -24.17
N GLY A 516 -14.26 -7.49 -25.11
CA GLY A 516 -14.30 -7.78 -26.55
C GLY A 516 -13.30 -8.86 -26.96
N CYS A 517 -12.05 -8.73 -26.51
CA CYS A 517 -11.01 -9.75 -26.73
C CYS A 517 -11.39 -11.07 -26.03
N GLY A 518 -11.84 -11.00 -24.77
CA GLY A 518 -12.30 -12.15 -24.01
C GLY A 518 -13.42 -12.93 -24.72
N THR A 519 -14.42 -12.23 -25.26
CA THR A 519 -15.52 -12.85 -26.01
C THR A 519 -15.03 -13.52 -27.29
N CYS A 520 -14.10 -12.89 -28.01
CA CYS A 520 -13.53 -13.48 -29.22
C CYS A 520 -12.70 -14.74 -28.90
N MET A 521 -11.81 -14.64 -27.92
CA MET A 521 -10.90 -15.71 -27.51
C MET A 521 -11.61 -16.87 -26.81
N ALA A 522 -12.78 -16.65 -26.20
CA ALA A 522 -13.59 -17.69 -25.59
C ALA A 522 -14.03 -18.78 -26.58
N ASN A 523 -14.13 -18.45 -27.88
CA ASN A 523 -14.42 -19.44 -28.92
C ASN A 523 -13.34 -20.53 -29.03
N PHE A 524 -12.11 -20.24 -28.59
CA PHE A 524 -10.97 -21.14 -28.69
C PHE A 524 -10.58 -21.79 -27.37
N GLN A 525 -11.16 -21.35 -26.24
CA GLN A 525 -10.85 -21.84 -24.89
C GLN A 525 -11.40 -23.26 -24.68
N SER A 526 -10.68 -24.26 -25.18
CA SER A 526 -11.11 -25.67 -25.14
C SER A 526 -9.91 -26.60 -25.32
N PRO A 527 -9.97 -27.87 -24.91
CA PRO A 527 -8.90 -28.82 -25.18
C PRO A 527 -8.78 -29.06 -26.69
N PHE A 528 -7.56 -29.34 -27.17
CA PHE A 528 -7.31 -29.72 -28.56
C PHE A 528 -8.09 -30.96 -28.98
N PHE A 529 -7.97 -32.00 -28.17
CA PHE A 529 -8.62 -33.27 -28.36
C PHE A 529 -9.48 -33.47 -27.13
N ASP A 530 -10.77 -33.18 -27.28
CA ASP A 530 -11.74 -33.45 -26.22
C ASP A 530 -11.95 -34.98 -26.17
N PRO A 531 -11.73 -35.67 -25.05
CA PRO A 531 -12.00 -37.10 -24.94
C PRO A 531 -13.49 -37.44 -25.20
N ASN A 532 -14.36 -36.43 -25.17
CA ASN A 532 -15.78 -36.53 -25.42
C ASN A 532 -16.25 -35.93 -26.75
N LEU A 533 -15.34 -35.39 -27.55
CA LEU A 533 -15.47 -35.24 -28.99
C LEU A 533 -14.17 -35.83 -29.53
N PRO A 534 -14.06 -37.18 -29.62
CA PRO A 534 -12.78 -37.90 -29.72
C PRO A 534 -11.92 -37.56 -30.95
N SER A 535 -12.34 -36.59 -31.75
CA SER A 535 -11.72 -36.16 -32.99
C SER A 535 -11.63 -34.64 -33.16
N LEU A 536 -12.30 -33.80 -32.33
CA LEU A 536 -12.25 -32.33 -32.50
C LEU A 536 -12.78 -31.54 -31.27
N GLY A 537 -11.94 -30.74 -30.62
CA GLY A 537 -12.40 -29.80 -29.58
C GLY A 537 -13.29 -28.67 -30.13
N LYS A 538 -14.10 -28.02 -29.27
CA LYS A 538 -14.96 -26.88 -29.65
C LYS A 538 -14.19 -25.75 -30.33
N GLY A 539 -12.98 -25.46 -29.86
CA GLY A 539 -12.10 -24.44 -30.43
C GLY A 539 -11.57 -24.81 -31.82
N LEU A 540 -11.32 -26.09 -32.08
CA LEU A 540 -10.97 -26.56 -33.43
C LEU A 540 -12.17 -26.44 -34.37
N ALA A 541 -13.38 -26.80 -33.90
CA ALA A 541 -14.61 -26.67 -34.70
C ALA A 541 -14.87 -25.21 -35.07
N ALA A 542 -14.67 -24.30 -34.12
CA ALA A 542 -14.76 -22.87 -34.34
C ALA A 542 -13.71 -22.38 -35.36
N CYS A 543 -12.47 -22.82 -35.24
CA CYS A 543 -11.37 -22.45 -36.13
C CYS A 543 -11.60 -22.89 -37.59
N VAL A 544 -12.07 -24.12 -37.81
CA VAL A 544 -12.30 -24.63 -39.18
C VAL A 544 -13.60 -24.14 -39.81
N SER A 545 -14.53 -23.58 -39.01
CA SER A 545 -15.86 -23.16 -39.47
C SER A 545 -15.87 -22.31 -40.76
N PRO A 546 -14.93 -21.37 -41.02
CA PRO A 546 -14.96 -20.57 -42.25
C PRO A 546 -14.50 -21.33 -43.50
N PHE A 547 -13.96 -22.53 -43.35
CA PHE A 547 -13.25 -23.27 -44.40
C PHE A 547 -13.94 -24.58 -44.79
N VAL A 548 -15.08 -24.87 -44.18
CA VAL A 548 -15.86 -26.08 -44.44
C VAL A 548 -17.22 -25.71 -45.03
N ASN A 549 -17.83 -26.66 -45.74
CA ASN A 549 -19.14 -26.42 -46.35
C ASN A 549 -20.29 -26.48 -45.33
N ALA A 550 -21.48 -26.02 -45.73
CA ALA A 550 -22.67 -26.00 -44.89
C ALA A 550 -23.07 -27.38 -44.32
N GLY A 551 -22.82 -28.46 -45.07
CA GLY A 551 -23.04 -29.82 -44.59
C GLY A 551 -22.14 -30.17 -43.41
N CYS A 552 -20.86 -29.77 -43.47
CA CYS A 552 -19.94 -29.97 -42.37
C CYS A 552 -20.23 -29.07 -41.17
N LEU A 553 -20.61 -27.80 -41.39
CA LEU A 553 -21.07 -26.91 -40.32
C LEU A 553 -22.27 -27.48 -39.58
N ARG A 554 -23.21 -28.10 -40.31
CA ARG A 554 -24.32 -28.82 -39.70
C ARG A 554 -23.84 -29.99 -38.83
N ASN A 555 -22.94 -30.83 -39.33
CA ASN A 555 -22.40 -31.95 -38.55
C ASN A 555 -21.69 -31.48 -37.26
N LEU A 556 -20.87 -30.43 -37.36
CA LEU A 556 -20.19 -29.81 -36.21
C LEU A 556 -21.21 -29.27 -35.18
N GLY A 557 -22.24 -28.57 -35.65
CA GLY A 557 -23.32 -28.06 -34.81
C GLY A 557 -24.10 -29.18 -34.12
N CYS A 558 -24.48 -30.22 -34.86
CA CYS A 558 -25.22 -31.37 -34.33
C CYS A 558 -24.43 -32.13 -33.26
N ALA A 559 -23.11 -32.25 -33.42
CA ALA A 559 -22.27 -32.89 -32.42
C ALA A 559 -22.25 -32.08 -31.11
N ALA A 560 -22.07 -30.75 -31.21
CA ALA A 560 -22.08 -29.86 -30.05
C ALA A 560 -23.46 -29.79 -29.36
N ASP A 561 -24.54 -29.75 -30.14
CA ASP A 561 -25.92 -29.71 -29.66
C ASP A 561 -26.34 -31.02 -28.99
N CYS A 562 -25.91 -32.18 -29.52
CA CYS A 562 -26.11 -33.48 -28.88
C CYS A 562 -25.49 -33.50 -27.49
N LEU A 563 -24.23 -33.09 -27.35
CA LEU A 563 -23.56 -33.02 -26.06
C LEU A 563 -24.20 -32.02 -25.09
N GLY A 564 -24.59 -30.85 -25.60
CA GLY A 564 -25.28 -29.83 -24.82
C GLY A 564 -26.64 -30.30 -24.30
N THR A 565 -27.43 -30.92 -25.16
CA THR A 565 -28.78 -31.43 -24.82
C THR A 565 -28.69 -32.65 -23.92
N SER A 566 -27.86 -33.64 -24.27
CA SER A 566 -27.74 -34.89 -23.53
C SER A 566 -27.08 -34.72 -22.16
N CYS A 567 -26.11 -33.80 -22.03
CA CYS A 567 -25.31 -33.68 -20.82
C CYS A 567 -25.43 -32.33 -20.08
N GLY A 568 -26.10 -31.32 -20.65
CA GLY A 568 -26.22 -30.00 -20.04
C GLY A 568 -27.06 -29.94 -18.77
N ALA A 569 -27.99 -30.89 -18.60
CA ALA A 569 -28.80 -31.04 -17.40
C ALA A 569 -28.25 -32.08 -16.41
N CYS A 570 -27.06 -32.64 -16.67
CA CYS A 570 -26.48 -33.63 -15.78
C CYS A 570 -26.03 -33.00 -14.46
N PRO A 571 -26.07 -33.75 -13.35
CA PRO A 571 -25.57 -33.29 -12.06
C PRO A 571 -24.14 -32.76 -12.11
N ALA A 572 -23.81 -31.82 -11.21
CA ALA A 572 -22.45 -31.34 -11.04
C ALA A 572 -21.48 -32.52 -10.82
N GLY A 573 -20.43 -32.60 -11.64
CA GLY A 573 -19.45 -33.70 -11.65
C GLY A 573 -19.82 -34.92 -12.51
N ALA A 574 -21.05 -35.02 -13.03
CA ALA A 574 -21.47 -36.10 -13.93
C ALA A 574 -21.38 -35.74 -15.42
N GLY A 575 -21.15 -34.47 -15.74
CA GLY A 575 -21.09 -33.97 -17.12
C GLY A 575 -20.05 -34.70 -17.97
N ASP A 576 -18.82 -34.85 -17.50
CA ASP A 576 -17.76 -35.46 -18.32
C ASP A 576 -17.96 -36.97 -18.49
N ALA A 577 -18.43 -37.67 -17.46
CA ALA A 577 -18.82 -39.07 -17.57
C ALA A 577 -19.98 -39.29 -18.56
N CYS A 578 -20.94 -38.36 -18.59
CA CYS A 578 -22.04 -38.36 -19.58
C CYS A 578 -21.52 -38.14 -21.00
N LYS A 579 -20.66 -37.15 -21.21
CA LYS A 579 -20.13 -36.87 -22.55
C LYS A 579 -19.26 -38.05 -23.04
N THR A 580 -18.51 -38.70 -22.16
CA THR A 580 -17.73 -39.90 -22.50
C THR A 580 -18.63 -41.07 -22.89
N SER A 581 -19.71 -41.32 -22.13
CA SER A 581 -20.60 -42.45 -22.40
C SER A 581 -21.45 -42.26 -23.67
N THR A 582 -21.84 -41.02 -23.97
CA THR A 582 -22.66 -40.68 -25.14
C THR A 582 -21.87 -40.63 -26.45
N THR A 583 -20.55 -40.49 -26.41
CA THR A 583 -19.70 -40.43 -27.62
C THR A 583 -18.91 -41.70 -27.94
N ARG A 584 -18.85 -42.66 -27.01
CA ARG A 584 -18.32 -44.00 -27.29
C ARG A 584 -19.13 -44.70 -28.40
N PRO A 585 -18.53 -45.65 -29.15
CA PRO A 585 -19.26 -46.46 -30.12
C PRO A 585 -20.53 -47.06 -29.49
N GLY A 586 -21.70 -46.78 -30.11
CA GLY A 586 -23.02 -47.19 -29.59
C GLY A 586 -23.72 -46.15 -28.70
N GLY A 587 -23.05 -45.07 -28.31
CA GLY A 587 -23.66 -43.93 -27.63
C GLY A 587 -24.43 -43.01 -28.59
N GLN A 588 -25.44 -42.29 -28.07
CA GLN A 588 -26.36 -41.49 -28.89
C GLN A 588 -25.70 -40.32 -29.66
N CYS A 589 -24.55 -39.81 -29.20
CA CYS A 589 -23.80 -38.74 -29.86
C CYS A 589 -22.62 -39.25 -30.70
N ALA A 590 -22.41 -40.57 -30.79
CA ALA A 590 -21.25 -41.14 -31.48
C ALA A 590 -21.26 -40.86 -32.99
N THR A 591 -22.43 -41.01 -33.62
CA THR A 591 -22.60 -40.82 -35.07
C THR A 591 -22.35 -39.37 -35.50
N SER A 592 -22.97 -38.40 -34.81
CA SER A 592 -22.79 -36.98 -35.10
C SER A 592 -21.34 -36.53 -34.87
N SER A 593 -20.71 -37.01 -33.79
CA SER A 593 -19.30 -36.74 -33.50
C SER A 593 -18.36 -37.28 -34.57
N THR A 594 -18.61 -38.50 -35.07
CA THR A 594 -17.80 -39.12 -36.12
C THR A 594 -17.95 -38.39 -37.46
N GLN A 595 -19.18 -37.99 -37.82
CA GLN A 595 -19.44 -37.23 -39.04
C GLN A 595 -18.80 -35.84 -39.01
N ALA A 596 -18.81 -35.16 -37.86
CA ALA A 596 -18.14 -33.89 -37.64
C ALA A 596 -16.63 -34.00 -37.86
N ALA A 597 -16.02 -35.05 -37.32
CA ALA A 597 -14.60 -35.36 -37.49
C ALA A 597 -14.21 -35.58 -38.95
N GLN A 598 -14.94 -36.47 -39.63
CA GLN A 598 -14.65 -36.87 -41.00
C GLN A 598 -14.72 -35.69 -41.98
N CYS A 599 -15.64 -34.75 -41.74
CA CYS A 599 -15.79 -33.60 -42.62
C CYS A 599 -14.78 -32.47 -42.31
N ALA A 600 -14.35 -32.31 -41.06
CA ALA A 600 -13.41 -31.26 -40.65
C ALA A 600 -11.94 -31.64 -40.89
N LEU A 601 -11.61 -32.93 -40.84
CA LEU A 601 -10.23 -33.42 -40.95
C LEU A 601 -9.51 -32.99 -42.24
N PRO A 602 -10.13 -33.01 -43.44
CA PRO A 602 -9.47 -32.52 -44.66
C PRO A 602 -9.06 -31.05 -44.57
N ALA A 603 -9.85 -30.20 -43.89
CA ALA A 603 -9.53 -28.79 -43.69
C ALA A 603 -8.36 -28.60 -42.69
N LEU A 604 -8.27 -29.46 -41.66
CA LEU A 604 -7.13 -29.44 -40.73
C LEU A 604 -5.83 -29.94 -41.34
N LEU A 605 -5.90 -30.93 -42.24
CA LEU A 605 -4.71 -31.56 -42.83
C LEU A 605 -4.19 -30.84 -44.09
N GLY A 606 -4.95 -29.89 -44.66
CA GLY A 606 -4.51 -29.16 -45.85
C GLY A 606 -5.31 -27.88 -46.14
N GLY A 607 -4.71 -27.00 -46.94
CA GLY A 607 -5.34 -25.75 -47.42
C GLY A 607 -5.30 -24.59 -46.42
N ALA A 608 -6.23 -23.64 -46.58
CA ALA A 608 -6.25 -22.37 -45.82
C ALA A 608 -6.56 -22.53 -44.31
N ALA A 609 -7.03 -23.70 -43.87
CA ALA A 609 -7.30 -24.02 -42.47
C ALA A 609 -6.20 -24.86 -41.80
N ALA A 610 -5.08 -25.13 -42.48
CA ALA A 610 -3.97 -25.90 -41.91
C ALA A 610 -3.41 -25.27 -40.62
N PHE A 611 -3.50 -23.95 -40.47
CA PHE A 611 -3.10 -23.24 -39.24
C PHE A 611 -3.97 -23.60 -38.02
N CYS A 612 -5.16 -24.17 -38.22
CA CYS A 612 -5.98 -24.65 -37.11
C CYS A 612 -5.44 -25.96 -36.52
N ASN A 613 -4.55 -26.67 -37.21
CA ASN A 613 -4.04 -27.98 -36.77
C ASN A 613 -3.01 -27.82 -35.62
N PRO A 614 -3.30 -28.33 -34.40
CA PRO A 614 -2.40 -28.22 -33.26
C PRO A 614 -1.02 -28.86 -33.48
N ALA A 615 -0.93 -29.86 -34.36
CA ALA A 615 0.33 -30.54 -34.68
C ALA A 615 1.36 -29.58 -35.29
N THR A 616 0.91 -28.53 -36.01
CA THR A 616 1.80 -27.51 -36.58
C THR A 616 2.53 -26.69 -35.51
N TYR A 617 2.04 -26.69 -34.28
CA TYR A 617 2.62 -25.97 -33.13
C TYR A 617 3.25 -26.90 -32.10
N GLY A 618 3.52 -28.16 -32.46
CA GLY A 618 4.08 -29.14 -31.51
C GLY A 618 3.15 -29.44 -30.34
N LEU A 619 1.83 -29.35 -30.55
CA LEU A 619 0.81 -29.48 -29.51
C LEU A 619 0.97 -28.49 -28.35
N ASN A 620 1.62 -27.35 -28.58
CA ASN A 620 1.68 -26.27 -27.61
C ASN A 620 0.41 -25.41 -27.71
N TYR A 621 -0.41 -25.46 -26.65
CA TYR A 621 -1.70 -24.76 -26.61
C TYR A 621 -1.55 -23.24 -26.73
N GLY A 622 -0.59 -22.65 -26.01
CA GLY A 622 -0.30 -21.23 -26.10
C GLY A 622 0.05 -20.76 -27.52
N ARG A 623 0.95 -21.47 -28.22
CA ARG A 623 1.35 -21.13 -29.60
C ARG A 623 0.20 -21.28 -30.60
N TRP A 624 -0.60 -22.33 -30.47
CA TRP A 624 -1.79 -22.49 -31.28
C TRP A 624 -2.78 -21.36 -31.03
N LEU A 625 -3.03 -21.03 -29.76
CA LEU A 625 -3.94 -19.96 -29.34
C LEU A 625 -3.50 -18.61 -29.90
N GLN A 626 -2.20 -18.33 -29.92
CA GLN A 626 -1.64 -17.12 -30.52
C GLN A 626 -1.92 -17.05 -32.02
N ALA A 627 -1.73 -18.14 -32.76
CA ALA A 627 -1.92 -18.18 -34.21
C ALA A 627 -3.40 -18.02 -34.60
N VAL A 628 -4.29 -18.77 -33.96
CA VAL A 628 -5.74 -18.66 -34.20
C VAL A 628 -6.28 -17.32 -33.71
N GLY A 629 -5.82 -16.86 -32.54
CA GLY A 629 -6.18 -15.56 -31.98
C GLY A 629 -5.75 -14.42 -32.89
N THR A 630 -4.53 -14.46 -33.45
CA THR A 630 -4.08 -13.45 -34.43
C THR A 630 -4.96 -13.44 -35.67
N ARG A 631 -5.40 -14.60 -36.15
CA ARG A 631 -6.21 -14.70 -37.38
C ARG A 631 -7.66 -14.25 -37.19
N PHE A 632 -8.27 -14.57 -36.05
CA PHE A 632 -9.68 -14.32 -35.81
C PHE A 632 -9.94 -13.06 -34.96
N CYS A 633 -9.11 -12.82 -33.96
CA CYS A 633 -9.31 -11.79 -32.96
C CYS A 633 -8.27 -10.66 -33.04
N GLY A 634 -7.14 -10.86 -33.71
CA GLY A 634 -6.05 -9.90 -33.82
C GLY A 634 -6.38 -8.70 -34.71
N PRO A 635 -5.55 -7.64 -34.62
CA PRO A 635 -5.72 -6.38 -35.33
C PRO A 635 -5.67 -6.55 -36.85
#